data_AF-A0A1U7EXS3-F1
#
_entry.id   AF-A0A1U7EXS3-F1
#
_cell.length_a   1.000
_cell.length_b   1.000
_cell.length_c   1.000
_cell.angle_alpha   90.00
_cell.angle_beta   90.00
_cell.angle_gamma   90.00
#
_symmetry.space_group_name_H-M   'P 1'
#
loop_
_entity.id
_entity.type
_entity.pdbx_description
1 polymer ?
#
loop_
_entity_poly.entity_id
_entity_poly.type
_entity_poly.pdbx_seq_one_letter_code
_entity_poly.pdbx_strand_id
1 'polypeptide(L)'
;MEYPTRSKIRSFCTEQSFERGVKYYEQDRIQKLEVEGGDITAIVRGSRDYDISIDIEDDTIRTVCSCPYDYAGDCKHIVAVLLAVEDRSPESTAETADSSDNSETVDVEALIDRTPDDELRTFLLDIIADDRDIRDRFVAFAGEEPGKTVYDYKQEIDRLFEDAAGRGGMIEYDTRIDFSQYHDLVEMHRSRGNIGTATDLYRALAETIRENMNRIDDSSGHYGRELSRAIEGYAETITEQGYGHPEKRPHIEYLFGEFIDADYGFASEDYAEALRTICTTRADLEYWLELLDAHVSGVDLEPGALEASVGSSTETTQDDVQEDISSSEPTDGSNAQSEDETDTTVENGRTDNVLYTSDFATGPLSTDDFTGGTLDVEHLAVGPLEIGYFVGDAFDELRVDAPTTVERHTVEIESPESSASESDLASKLQKRRVLSTYVYVLEELGEEDVLDTLYEEIYLEDKRFCKAYAERLIEQDDEERALEVVEHGIDTFRSTTDLRWLAVDLYRNREPDKYKALLKQLFLDHSEWDAYDELKEACTDREWASIYGEFERTLDQRDRQRLISMYVHEMDLEKAFFELKEAENLSWMRRYQDPVATVDPIEYFEMYREQLIPFAAGETGRRHYREIADHLESMQGLVSDARLEEFVEFLKDKHSNRPAFLDELEKAGF
;
A
#
# COMPACT_ATOMS: atom_id res chain seq x y z
N MET A 1 -27.98 34.85 28.44
CA MET A 1 -27.88 34.10 27.17
C MET A 1 -28.66 32.82 27.41
N GLU A 2 -29.71 32.56 26.62
CA GLU A 2 -30.51 31.35 26.79
C GLU A 2 -29.89 30.24 25.94
N TYR A 3 -29.37 29.20 26.59
CA TYR A 3 -28.90 28.00 25.91
C TYR A 3 -30.09 27.23 25.32
N PRO A 4 -29.90 26.47 24.22
CA PRO A 4 -31.01 25.78 23.57
C PRO A 4 -31.70 24.81 24.51
N THR A 5 -33.03 24.93 24.63
CA THR A 5 -33.83 23.99 25.43
C THR A 5 -33.79 22.58 24.84
N ARG A 6 -34.07 21.56 25.65
CA ARG A 6 -34.11 20.14 25.25
C ARG A 6 -34.96 19.87 24.01
N SER A 7 -36.07 20.60 23.86
CA SER A 7 -36.94 20.50 22.66
C SER A 7 -36.28 21.07 21.40
N LYS A 8 -35.40 22.07 21.55
CA LYS A 8 -34.62 22.67 20.47
C LYS A 8 -33.41 21.81 20.10
N ILE A 9 -32.71 21.24 21.08
CA ILE A 9 -31.62 20.27 20.87
C ILE A 9 -32.13 19.07 20.05
N ARG A 10 -33.32 18.55 20.39
CA ARG A 10 -33.95 17.45 19.64
C ARG A 10 -34.31 17.81 18.19
N SER A 11 -34.41 19.09 17.84
CA SER A 11 -34.66 19.52 16.45
C SER A 11 -33.41 19.57 15.58
N PHE A 12 -32.22 19.54 16.18
CA PHE A 12 -30.94 19.59 15.44
C PHE A 12 -30.37 18.20 15.12
N CYS A 13 -30.92 17.13 15.69
CA CYS A 13 -30.43 15.78 15.54
C CYS A 13 -31.56 14.79 15.19
N THR A 14 -31.20 13.59 14.74
CA THR A 14 -32.15 12.49 14.62
C THR A 14 -32.56 11.96 15.99
N GLU A 15 -33.73 11.32 16.08
CA GLU A 15 -34.22 10.70 17.32
C GLU A 15 -33.19 9.72 17.92
N GLN A 16 -32.54 8.93 17.07
CA GLN A 16 -31.52 7.96 17.49
C GLN A 16 -30.25 8.64 18.03
N SER A 17 -29.80 9.75 17.43
CA SER A 17 -28.68 10.53 17.95
C SER A 17 -29.02 11.21 19.27
N PHE A 18 -30.27 11.68 19.42
CA PHE A 18 -30.77 12.27 20.67
C PHE A 18 -30.76 11.27 21.83
N GLU A 19 -31.34 10.08 21.64
CA GLU A 19 -31.37 9.02 22.67
C GLU A 19 -29.96 8.59 23.09
N ARG A 20 -29.03 8.49 22.14
CA ARG A 20 -27.63 8.17 22.43
C ARG A 20 -26.93 9.32 23.15
N GLY A 21 -27.20 10.56 22.77
CA GLY A 21 -26.65 11.75 23.42
C GLY A 21 -27.09 11.86 24.88
N VAL A 22 -28.36 11.59 25.18
CA VAL A 22 -28.87 11.50 26.57
C VAL A 22 -28.10 10.45 27.37
N LYS A 23 -27.86 9.26 26.81
CA LYS A 23 -27.05 8.23 27.49
C LYS A 23 -25.61 8.66 27.74
N TYR A 24 -25.00 9.39 26.81
CA TYR A 24 -23.62 9.87 26.97
C TYR A 24 -23.51 10.94 28.05
N TYR A 25 -24.53 11.80 28.14
CA TYR A 25 -24.67 12.76 29.23
C TYR A 25 -24.87 12.06 30.57
N GLU A 26 -25.81 11.11 30.68
CA GLU A 26 -26.10 10.35 31.90
C GLU A 26 -24.95 9.45 32.38
N GLN A 27 -24.01 9.10 31.49
CA GLN A 27 -22.84 8.28 31.79
C GLN A 27 -21.58 9.10 32.11
N ASP A 28 -21.71 10.41 32.33
CA ASP A 28 -20.62 11.33 32.67
C ASP A 28 -19.41 11.24 31.70
N ARG A 29 -19.69 11.08 30.41
CA ARG A 29 -18.64 10.90 29.38
C ARG A 29 -18.00 12.21 28.90
N ILE A 30 -18.41 13.35 29.44
CA ILE A 30 -17.86 14.67 29.09
C ILE A 30 -16.66 14.91 30.00
N GLN A 31 -15.44 14.78 29.47
CA GLN A 31 -14.21 14.90 30.24
C GLN A 31 -13.85 16.36 30.55
N LYS A 32 -14.11 17.25 29.60
CA LYS A 32 -13.83 18.68 29.71
C LYS A 32 -14.99 19.47 29.11
N LEU A 33 -15.40 20.56 29.76
CA LEU A 33 -16.46 21.45 29.28
C LEU A 33 -16.18 22.89 29.74
N GLU A 34 -15.72 23.71 28.82
CA GLU A 34 -15.51 25.15 28.99
C GLU A 34 -16.65 25.90 28.30
N VAL A 35 -17.18 26.92 28.97
CA VAL A 35 -18.28 27.73 28.46
C VAL A 35 -17.91 29.19 28.66
N GLU A 36 -17.59 29.88 27.57
CA GLU A 36 -17.22 31.30 27.56
C GLU A 36 -18.26 32.09 26.75
N GLY A 37 -19.35 32.49 27.42
CA GLY A 37 -20.41 33.26 26.77
C GLY A 37 -21.19 32.41 25.75
N GLY A 38 -21.00 32.69 24.46
CA GLY A 38 -21.62 31.95 23.35
C GLY A 38 -20.79 30.76 22.88
N ASP A 39 -19.51 30.69 23.28
CA ASP A 39 -18.57 29.68 22.80
C ASP A 39 -18.44 28.56 23.83
N ILE A 40 -18.73 27.33 23.42
CA ILE A 40 -18.70 26.12 24.24
C ILE A 40 -17.69 25.17 23.63
N THR A 41 -16.65 24.83 24.37
CA THR A 41 -15.68 23.81 23.97
C THR A 41 -15.74 22.62 24.94
N ALA A 42 -15.66 21.41 24.39
CA ALA A 42 -15.76 20.20 25.20
C ALA A 42 -14.96 19.04 24.63
N ILE A 43 -14.58 18.12 25.51
CA ILE A 43 -13.99 16.83 25.15
C ILE A 43 -14.92 15.74 25.63
N VAL A 44 -15.42 14.89 24.72
CA VAL A 44 -16.35 13.80 25.03
C VAL A 44 -15.72 12.45 24.71
N ARG A 45 -15.71 11.56 25.72
CA ARG A 45 -15.19 10.21 25.64
C ARG A 45 -16.13 9.30 24.84
N GLY A 46 -15.70 8.90 23.65
CA GLY A 46 -16.37 7.93 22.79
C GLY A 46 -15.52 6.68 22.57
N SER A 47 -15.38 6.24 21.32
CA SER A 47 -14.34 5.27 20.91
C SER A 47 -12.93 5.89 20.89
N ARG A 48 -12.87 7.23 20.83
CA ARG A 48 -11.73 8.07 21.17
C ARG A 48 -12.27 9.34 21.84
N ASP A 49 -11.38 10.21 22.31
CA ASP A 49 -11.78 11.53 22.76
C ASP A 49 -12.10 12.41 21.55
N TYR A 50 -13.25 13.08 21.63
CA TYR A 50 -13.74 13.95 20.57
C TYR A 50 -13.86 15.38 21.05
N ASP A 51 -13.12 16.27 20.40
CA ASP A 51 -13.22 17.71 20.57
C ASP A 51 -14.50 18.24 19.92
N ILE A 52 -15.18 19.09 20.67
CA ILE A 52 -16.45 19.71 20.30
C ILE A 52 -16.30 21.21 20.48
N SER A 53 -16.74 21.96 19.48
CA SER A 53 -16.87 23.41 19.51
C SER A 53 -18.29 23.78 19.12
N ILE A 54 -18.95 24.59 19.94
CA ILE A 54 -20.29 25.09 19.67
C ILE A 54 -20.29 26.60 19.87
N ASP A 55 -20.63 27.33 18.82
CA ASP A 55 -20.70 28.79 18.84
C ASP A 55 -22.17 29.21 18.76
N ILE A 56 -22.60 30.03 19.72
CA ILE A 56 -23.97 30.55 19.83
C ILE A 56 -23.94 32.07 19.67
N GLU A 57 -24.26 32.54 18.45
CA GLU A 57 -24.37 33.96 18.10
C GLU A 57 -25.79 34.28 17.61
N ASP A 58 -26.46 35.26 18.22
CA ASP A 58 -27.74 35.84 17.75
C ASP A 58 -28.77 34.81 17.23
N ASP A 59 -29.13 33.82 18.07
CA ASP A 59 -30.05 32.68 17.79
C ASP A 59 -29.57 31.65 16.76
N THR A 60 -28.35 31.80 16.22
CA THR A 60 -27.72 30.81 15.33
C THR A 60 -26.73 29.97 16.12
N ILE A 61 -26.88 28.65 16.04
CA ILE A 61 -26.03 27.67 16.72
C ILE A 61 -25.20 26.95 15.67
N ARG A 62 -23.88 27.08 15.73
CA ARG A 62 -22.93 26.32 14.91
C ARG A 62 -22.29 25.25 15.76
N THR A 63 -22.28 24.02 15.26
CA THR A 63 -21.80 22.85 15.99
C THR A 63 -20.74 22.13 15.17
N VAL A 64 -19.61 21.84 15.80
CA VAL A 64 -18.51 21.07 15.20
C VAL A 64 -18.09 20.00 16.20
N CYS A 65 -17.89 18.78 15.70
CA CYS A 65 -17.34 17.68 16.48
C CYS A 65 -16.33 16.91 15.64
N SER A 66 -15.18 16.54 16.22
CA SER A 66 -14.13 15.76 15.54
C SER A 66 -14.50 14.28 15.31
N CYS A 67 -15.77 13.92 15.52
CA CYS A 67 -16.25 12.57 15.27
C CYS A 67 -16.56 12.34 13.79
N PRO A 68 -16.26 11.15 13.25
CA PRO A 68 -16.47 10.81 11.83
C PRO A 68 -17.95 10.56 11.49
N TYR A 69 -18.87 11.22 12.20
CA TYR A 69 -20.30 11.09 11.99
C TYR A 69 -20.71 11.93 10.77
N ASP A 70 -21.20 11.28 9.72
CA ASP A 70 -21.55 11.86 8.42
C ASP A 70 -23.07 11.79 8.10
N TYR A 71 -23.88 11.40 9.09
CA TYR A 71 -25.33 11.31 8.94
C TYR A 71 -26.02 12.65 9.24
N ALA A 72 -27.33 12.74 8.95
CA ALA A 72 -28.09 13.98 9.09
C ALA A 72 -28.20 14.47 10.56
N GLY A 73 -27.87 15.73 10.79
CA GLY A 73 -28.02 16.44 12.07
C GLY A 73 -26.83 16.29 13.03
N ASP A 74 -26.97 16.84 14.23
CA ASP A 74 -25.92 16.82 15.24
C ASP A 74 -25.67 15.42 15.78
N CYS A 75 -24.38 15.12 15.99
CA CYS A 75 -23.95 13.84 16.52
C CYS A 75 -24.30 13.72 18.02
N LYS A 76 -24.32 12.48 18.52
CA LYS A 76 -24.58 12.18 19.94
C LYS A 76 -23.66 12.93 20.93
N HIS A 77 -22.44 13.29 20.52
CA HIS A 77 -21.50 14.01 21.40
C HIS A 77 -21.89 15.48 21.55
N ILE A 78 -22.27 16.16 20.45
CA ILE A 78 -22.81 17.52 20.47
C ILE A 78 -24.07 17.58 21.33
N VAL A 79 -24.97 16.60 21.17
CA VAL A 79 -26.18 16.49 22.00
C VAL A 79 -25.84 16.39 23.49
N ALA A 80 -24.86 15.55 23.86
CA ALA A 80 -24.45 15.40 25.27
C ALA A 80 -23.94 16.72 25.87
N VAL A 81 -23.14 17.48 25.10
CA VAL A 81 -22.61 18.79 25.52
C VAL A 81 -23.73 19.82 25.68
N LEU A 82 -24.65 19.92 24.72
CA LEU A 82 -25.77 20.86 24.79
C LEU A 82 -26.68 20.58 25.99
N LEU A 83 -26.94 19.31 26.32
CA LEU A 83 -27.69 18.92 27.52
C LEU A 83 -26.95 19.30 28.81
N ALA A 84 -25.63 19.11 28.85
CA ALA A 84 -24.81 19.50 30.00
C ALA A 84 -24.77 21.01 30.23
N VAL A 85 -24.85 21.81 29.17
CA VAL A 85 -24.90 23.27 29.26
C VAL A 85 -26.30 23.75 29.64
N GLU A 86 -27.37 23.11 29.14
CA GLU A 86 -28.75 23.40 29.56
C GLU A 86 -28.94 23.21 31.08
N ASP A 87 -28.40 22.13 31.65
CA ASP A 87 -28.48 21.83 33.08
C ASP A 87 -27.61 22.76 33.97
N ARG A 88 -26.71 23.57 33.38
CA ARG A 88 -25.83 24.52 34.08
C ARG A 88 -26.43 25.92 34.32
N SER A 89 -27.66 26.20 33.88
CA SER A 89 -28.32 27.51 34.11
C SER A 89 -28.79 27.67 35.58
N PRO A 90 -28.69 28.86 36.23
CA PRO A 90 -28.21 28.97 37.61
C PRO A 90 -29.30 28.98 38.69
N GLU A 91 -29.18 28.09 39.69
CA GLU A 91 -29.54 28.36 41.09
C GLU A 91 -28.50 27.73 42.03
N SER A 92 -27.38 28.43 42.25
CA SER A 92 -26.70 28.58 43.55
C SER A 92 -25.29 29.16 43.37
N THR A 93 -25.22 30.48 43.25
CA THR A 93 -23.99 31.24 43.51
C THR A 93 -24.21 32.11 44.73
N ALA A 94 -23.40 31.91 45.77
CA ALA A 94 -23.20 32.89 46.83
C ALA A 94 -21.74 32.81 47.33
N GLU A 95 -20.93 33.75 46.82
CA GLU A 95 -19.75 34.41 47.43
C GLU A 95 -18.55 33.48 47.78
N THR A 96 -17.32 33.72 47.33
CA THR A 96 -16.52 34.95 47.36
C THR A 96 -15.35 34.92 46.37
N ALA A 97 -15.04 36.06 45.74
CA ALA A 97 -13.75 36.32 45.11
C ALA A 97 -12.76 36.83 46.19
N ASP A 98 -11.68 36.09 46.45
CA ASP A 98 -10.28 36.51 46.25
C ASP A 98 -9.30 35.41 46.72
N SER A 99 -8.19 35.27 45.99
CA SER A 99 -7.00 34.42 46.21
C SER A 99 -7.08 32.90 45.97
N SER A 100 -6.23 32.47 45.02
CA SER A 100 -5.48 31.19 44.92
C SER A 100 -6.11 29.86 45.36
N ASP A 101 -5.96 28.89 44.45
CA ASP A 101 -5.80 27.46 44.72
C ASP A 101 -7.06 26.61 44.91
N ASN A 102 -6.95 25.34 44.51
CA ASN A 102 -7.93 24.26 44.51
C ASN A 102 -9.09 24.32 43.49
N SER A 103 -8.79 23.80 42.30
CA SER A 103 -9.60 22.68 41.80
C SER A 103 -9.69 21.64 42.92
N GLU A 104 -10.88 21.29 43.41
CA GLU A 104 -11.07 20.05 44.19
C GLU A 104 -10.96 18.80 43.29
N THR A 105 -10.02 18.79 42.34
CA THR A 105 -9.22 17.59 42.13
C THR A 105 -8.49 17.39 43.43
N VAL A 106 -8.92 16.42 44.22
CA VAL A 106 -8.16 15.99 45.38
C VAL A 106 -6.74 15.76 44.89
N ASP A 107 -5.81 16.62 45.33
CA ASP A 107 -4.41 16.56 44.91
C ASP A 107 -3.84 15.23 45.40
N VAL A 108 -3.72 14.28 44.47
CA VAL A 108 -3.29 12.91 44.75
C VAL A 108 -1.84 12.90 45.25
N GLU A 109 -1.00 13.83 44.79
CA GLU A 109 0.37 13.96 45.29
C GLU A 109 0.34 14.39 46.76
N ALA A 110 -0.45 15.42 47.10
CA ALA A 110 -0.64 15.82 48.49
C ALA A 110 -1.33 14.75 49.35
N LEU A 111 -2.18 13.86 48.78
CA LEU A 111 -2.72 12.68 49.47
C LEU A 111 -1.62 11.68 49.82
N ILE A 112 -0.77 11.36 48.85
CA ILE A 112 0.32 10.42 49.01
C ILE A 112 1.28 10.94 50.08
N ASP A 113 1.65 12.22 50.02
CA ASP A 113 2.59 12.85 50.97
C ASP A 113 2.06 12.90 52.42
N ARG A 114 0.74 13.01 52.60
CA ARG A 114 0.13 13.05 53.94
C ARG A 114 -0.29 11.69 54.49
N THR A 115 -0.25 10.64 53.66
CA THR A 115 -0.63 9.28 54.06
C THR A 115 0.58 8.61 54.71
N PRO A 116 0.45 8.02 55.91
CA PRO A 116 1.55 7.27 56.53
C PRO A 116 2.06 6.14 55.62
N ASP A 117 3.37 5.93 55.58
CA ASP A 117 4.03 4.93 54.73
C ASP A 117 3.45 3.50 54.90
N ASP A 118 3.02 3.13 56.11
CA ASP A 118 2.43 1.83 56.40
C ASP A 118 0.99 1.69 55.87
N GLU A 119 0.19 2.75 55.94
CA GLU A 119 -1.14 2.79 55.33
C GLU A 119 -1.06 2.80 53.80
N LEU A 120 -0.14 3.58 53.21
CA LEU A 120 0.09 3.62 51.77
C LEU A 120 0.62 2.28 51.25
N ARG A 121 1.57 1.65 51.96
CA ARG A 121 2.06 0.31 51.63
C ARG A 121 0.92 -0.71 51.66
N THR A 122 0.05 -0.65 52.67
CA THR A 122 -1.08 -1.57 52.80
C THR A 122 -2.07 -1.39 51.64
N PHE A 123 -2.38 -0.15 51.29
CA PHE A 123 -3.25 0.18 50.15
C PHE A 123 -2.66 -0.32 48.82
N LEU A 124 -1.36 -0.09 48.59
CA LEU A 124 -0.70 -0.57 47.38
C LEU A 124 -0.69 -2.10 47.28
N LEU A 125 -0.45 -2.81 48.40
CA LEU A 125 -0.50 -4.27 48.43
C LEU A 125 -1.89 -4.83 48.12
N ASP A 126 -2.96 -4.14 48.53
CA ASP A 126 -4.34 -4.51 48.23
C ASP A 126 -4.63 -4.39 46.73
N ILE A 127 -4.25 -3.27 46.11
CA ILE A 127 -4.39 -3.06 44.66
C ILE A 127 -3.58 -4.11 43.87
N ILE A 128 -2.34 -4.36 44.25
CA ILE A 128 -1.46 -5.34 43.57
C ILE A 128 -1.98 -6.78 43.72
N ALA A 129 -2.65 -7.10 44.83
CA ALA A 129 -3.23 -8.42 45.03
C ALA A 129 -4.43 -8.67 44.11
N ASP A 130 -5.21 -7.63 43.83
CA ASP A 130 -6.46 -7.72 43.08
C ASP A 130 -6.26 -7.60 41.56
N ASP A 131 -5.25 -6.84 41.10
CA ASP A 131 -5.02 -6.54 39.69
C ASP A 131 -3.66 -7.08 39.20
N ARG A 132 -3.73 -7.99 38.21
CA ARG A 132 -2.52 -8.62 37.64
C ARG A 132 -1.69 -7.64 36.84
N ASP A 133 -2.31 -6.74 36.09
CA ASP A 133 -1.63 -5.79 35.21
C ASP A 133 -0.91 -4.72 36.04
N ILE A 134 -1.52 -4.30 37.16
CA ILE A 134 -0.86 -3.40 38.12
C ILE A 134 0.30 -4.11 38.80
N ARG A 135 0.15 -5.39 39.15
CA ARG A 135 1.25 -6.19 39.72
C ARG A 135 2.43 -6.27 38.76
N ASP A 136 2.20 -6.55 37.49
CA ASP A 136 3.28 -6.69 36.51
C ASP A 136 3.98 -5.37 36.25
N ARG A 137 3.23 -4.27 36.15
CA ARG A 137 3.79 -2.91 36.11
C ARG A 137 4.60 -2.58 37.36
N PHE A 138 4.15 -2.98 38.55
CA PHE A 138 4.90 -2.76 39.78
C PHE A 138 6.20 -3.58 39.82
N VAL A 139 6.17 -4.83 39.35
CA VAL A 139 7.36 -5.69 39.25
C VAL A 139 8.38 -5.10 38.27
N ALA A 140 7.93 -4.70 37.08
CA ALA A 140 8.75 -4.00 36.10
C ALA A 140 9.31 -2.69 36.67
N PHE A 141 8.48 -1.90 37.36
CA PHE A 141 8.89 -0.65 38.01
C PHE A 141 9.95 -0.89 39.09
N ALA A 142 9.84 -1.98 39.86
CA ALA A 142 10.81 -2.36 40.87
C ALA A 142 12.14 -2.87 40.26
N GLY A 143 12.18 -3.15 38.96
CA GLY A 143 13.33 -3.71 38.26
C GLY A 143 13.52 -5.21 38.47
N GLU A 144 12.51 -5.90 38.98
CA GLU A 144 12.53 -7.35 39.16
C GLU A 144 11.98 -8.05 37.91
N GLU A 145 12.34 -9.33 37.73
CA GLU A 145 11.78 -10.15 36.67
C GLU A 145 10.47 -10.80 37.14
N PRO A 146 9.39 -10.74 36.34
CA PRO A 146 8.10 -11.32 36.71
C PRO A 146 8.10 -12.85 36.71
N GLY A 147 9.15 -13.48 36.16
CA GLY A 147 9.23 -14.94 36.00
C GLY A 147 8.20 -15.51 35.03
N LYS A 148 7.63 -14.65 34.17
CA LYS A 148 6.71 -15.02 33.10
C LYS A 148 7.48 -15.44 31.86
N THR A 149 6.97 -16.46 31.19
CA THR A 149 7.47 -16.93 29.91
C THR A 149 6.74 -16.23 28.76
N VAL A 150 7.28 -16.33 27.54
CA VAL A 150 6.58 -15.92 26.30
C VAL A 150 5.15 -16.49 26.27
N TYR A 151 4.97 -17.76 26.65
CA TYR A 151 3.66 -18.42 26.69
C TYR A 151 2.68 -17.76 27.66
N ASP A 152 3.15 -17.30 28.83
CA ASP A 152 2.29 -16.63 29.81
C ASP A 152 1.80 -15.28 29.28
N TYR A 153 2.68 -14.52 28.62
CA TYR A 153 2.30 -13.27 27.97
C TYR A 153 1.36 -13.48 26.79
N LYS A 154 1.63 -14.49 25.93
CA LYS A 154 0.72 -14.85 24.83
C LYS A 154 -0.69 -15.12 25.35
N GLN A 155 -0.83 -15.90 26.42
CA GLN A 155 -2.15 -16.15 27.02
C GLN A 155 -2.84 -14.88 27.54
N GLU A 156 -2.09 -13.89 28.01
CA GLU A 156 -2.67 -12.63 28.49
C GLU A 156 -3.11 -11.75 27.34
N ILE A 157 -2.29 -11.64 26.29
CA ILE A 157 -2.60 -10.87 25.09
C ILE A 157 -3.75 -11.53 24.32
N ASP A 158 -3.77 -12.87 24.20
CA ASP A 158 -4.85 -13.61 23.53
C ASP A 158 -6.22 -13.34 24.15
N ARG A 159 -6.29 -13.13 25.47
CA ARG A 159 -7.57 -12.79 26.13
C ARG A 159 -8.15 -11.49 25.61
N LEU A 160 -7.33 -10.53 25.19
CA LEU A 160 -7.83 -9.30 24.56
C LEU A 160 -8.54 -9.61 23.23
N PHE A 161 -7.99 -10.55 22.45
CA PHE A 161 -8.62 -11.02 21.21
C PHE A 161 -9.89 -11.83 21.49
N GLU A 162 -9.88 -12.70 22.51
CA GLU A 162 -11.07 -13.46 22.93
C GLU A 162 -12.21 -12.55 23.38
N ASP A 163 -11.90 -11.54 24.20
CA ASP A 163 -12.86 -10.57 24.71
C ASP A 163 -13.42 -9.69 23.57
N ALA A 164 -12.57 -9.29 22.62
CA ALA A 164 -12.98 -8.50 21.46
C ALA A 164 -13.83 -9.29 20.45
N ALA A 165 -13.50 -10.56 20.19
CA ALA A 165 -14.20 -11.40 19.23
C ALA A 165 -15.59 -11.87 19.70
N GLY A 166 -15.86 -11.81 21.01
CA GLY A 166 -17.13 -12.20 21.62
C GLY A 166 -17.57 -13.62 21.23
N ARG A 167 -18.88 -13.81 20.97
CA ARG A 167 -19.43 -15.13 20.59
C ARG A 167 -19.27 -15.47 19.11
N GLY A 168 -18.93 -14.48 18.28
CA GLY A 168 -18.87 -14.61 16.82
C GLY A 168 -17.55 -15.19 16.31
N GLY A 169 -16.50 -15.16 17.14
CA GLY A 169 -15.17 -15.66 16.77
C GLY A 169 -14.37 -14.71 15.86
N MET A 170 -15.02 -13.67 15.33
CA MET A 170 -14.42 -12.60 14.52
C MET A 170 -14.48 -11.28 15.28
N ILE A 171 -13.48 -10.43 15.08
CA ILE A 171 -13.42 -9.09 15.65
C ILE A 171 -14.16 -8.13 14.71
N GLU A 172 -15.06 -7.31 15.27
CA GLU A 172 -15.83 -6.33 14.50
C GLU A 172 -14.91 -5.24 13.91
N TYR A 173 -15.19 -4.78 12.70
CA TYR A 173 -14.34 -3.83 11.96
C TYR A 173 -14.03 -2.52 12.71
N ASP A 174 -14.94 -2.07 13.59
CA ASP A 174 -14.77 -0.87 14.41
C ASP A 174 -14.12 -1.13 15.78
N THR A 175 -13.79 -2.39 16.10
CA THR A 175 -13.15 -2.79 17.34
C THR A 175 -11.64 -2.82 17.16
N ARG A 176 -10.95 -1.94 17.91
CA ARG A 176 -9.48 -1.91 18.00
C ARG A 176 -9.05 -2.36 19.37
N ILE A 177 -8.22 -3.40 19.40
CA ILE A 177 -7.58 -3.87 20.62
C ILE A 177 -6.43 -2.92 20.95
N ASP A 178 -6.35 -2.52 22.20
CA ASP A 178 -5.30 -1.63 22.70
C ASP A 178 -4.13 -2.44 23.26
N PHE A 179 -2.96 -2.31 22.62
CA PHE A 179 -1.71 -2.96 23.06
C PHE A 179 -0.79 -2.01 23.83
N SER A 180 -1.19 -0.74 24.04
CA SER A 180 -0.36 0.30 24.68
C SER A 180 0.20 -0.15 26.04
N GLN A 181 -0.58 -0.86 26.84
CA GLN A 181 -0.14 -1.37 28.14
C GLN A 181 1.09 -2.29 28.06
N TYR A 182 1.23 -3.08 26.99
CA TYR A 182 2.35 -3.98 26.80
C TYR A 182 3.57 -3.23 26.27
N HIS A 183 3.36 -2.26 25.37
CA HIS A 183 4.42 -1.34 24.93
C HIS A 183 5.01 -0.56 26.12
N ASP A 184 4.16 -0.04 27.02
CA ASP A 184 4.59 0.64 28.25
C ASP A 184 5.37 -0.30 29.19
N LEU A 185 4.92 -1.56 29.32
CA LEU A 185 5.59 -2.56 30.14
C LEU A 185 6.97 -2.93 29.58
N VAL A 186 7.08 -3.07 28.26
CA VAL A 186 8.33 -3.30 27.54
C VAL A 186 9.32 -2.16 27.78
N GLU A 187 8.89 -0.91 27.58
CA GLU A 187 9.74 0.27 27.78
C GLU A 187 10.21 0.38 29.24
N MET A 188 9.34 0.01 30.19
CA MET A 188 9.69 -0.04 31.60
C MET A 188 10.78 -1.09 31.86
N HIS A 189 10.65 -2.31 31.32
CA HIS A 189 11.68 -3.34 31.43
C HIS A 189 12.99 -2.92 30.75
N ARG A 190 12.94 -2.31 29.56
CA ARG A 190 14.13 -1.74 28.87
C ARG A 190 14.83 -0.71 29.75
N SER A 191 14.08 0.25 30.30
CA SER A 191 14.63 1.33 31.15
C SER A 191 15.30 0.83 32.44
N ARG A 192 14.92 -0.36 32.91
CA ARG A 192 15.49 -1.01 34.10
C ARG A 192 16.62 -1.99 33.77
N GLY A 193 16.94 -2.20 32.49
CA GLY A 193 17.99 -3.10 32.03
C GLY A 193 17.55 -4.56 31.91
N ASN A 194 16.26 -4.86 32.08
CA ASN A 194 15.71 -6.21 31.96
C ASN A 194 15.35 -6.50 30.49
N ILE A 195 16.32 -6.38 29.59
CA ILE A 195 16.10 -6.41 28.14
C ILE A 195 15.54 -7.78 27.69
N GLY A 196 15.95 -8.89 28.31
CA GLY A 196 15.42 -10.22 27.98
C GLY A 196 13.92 -10.35 28.20
N THR A 197 13.36 -9.77 29.26
CA THR A 197 11.91 -9.75 29.48
C THR A 197 11.20 -8.90 28.42
N ALA A 198 11.80 -7.78 28.00
CA ALA A 198 11.28 -6.96 26.91
C ALA A 198 11.28 -7.73 25.57
N THR A 199 12.34 -8.50 25.28
CA THR A 199 12.41 -9.40 24.14
C THR A 199 11.28 -10.44 24.16
N ASP A 200 11.06 -11.11 25.29
CA ASP A 200 10.00 -12.12 25.44
C ASP A 200 8.60 -11.53 25.24
N LEU A 201 8.36 -10.30 25.72
CA LEU A 201 7.11 -9.57 25.54
C LEU A 201 6.85 -9.21 24.07
N TYR A 202 7.85 -8.67 23.37
CA TYR A 202 7.72 -8.36 21.95
C TYR A 202 7.45 -9.62 21.12
N ARG A 203 8.16 -10.71 21.42
CA ARG A 203 7.91 -12.01 20.79
C ARG A 203 6.47 -12.48 21.03
N ALA A 204 5.98 -12.38 22.27
CA ALA A 204 4.61 -12.76 22.60
C ALA A 204 3.58 -11.90 21.85
N LEU A 205 3.79 -10.58 21.76
CA LEU A 205 2.96 -9.68 20.98
C LEU A 205 2.92 -10.06 19.49
N ALA A 206 4.09 -10.27 18.87
CA ALA A 206 4.19 -10.62 17.47
C ALA A 206 3.48 -11.95 17.16
N GLU A 207 3.80 -13.01 17.92
CA GLU A 207 3.17 -14.32 17.72
C GLU A 207 1.64 -14.26 17.90
N THR A 208 1.16 -13.60 18.96
CA THR A 208 -0.27 -13.53 19.25
C THR A 208 -1.04 -12.69 18.21
N ILE A 209 -0.50 -11.55 17.77
CA ILE A 209 -1.14 -10.75 16.72
C ILE A 209 -1.22 -11.57 15.43
N ARG A 210 -0.10 -12.19 15.02
CA ARG A 210 -0.03 -13.01 13.81
C ARG A 210 -1.03 -14.17 13.84
N GLU A 211 -1.08 -14.92 14.95
CA GLU A 211 -1.98 -16.07 15.12
C GLU A 211 -3.47 -15.70 15.07
N ASN A 212 -3.82 -14.45 15.40
CA ASN A 212 -5.20 -13.96 15.37
C ASN A 212 -5.56 -13.17 14.10
N MET A 213 -4.63 -12.94 13.17
CA MET A 213 -4.87 -12.15 11.94
C MET A 213 -6.06 -12.66 11.11
N ASN A 214 -6.30 -13.97 11.09
CA ASN A 214 -7.43 -14.57 10.35
C ASN A 214 -8.81 -14.24 10.95
N ARG A 215 -8.86 -13.67 12.16
CA ARG A 215 -10.08 -13.28 12.88
C ARG A 215 -10.32 -11.77 12.85
N ILE A 216 -9.45 -11.03 12.18
CA ILE A 216 -9.39 -9.56 12.17
C ILE A 216 -9.64 -9.07 10.75
N ASP A 217 -10.43 -8.00 10.61
CA ASP A 217 -10.42 -7.20 9.38
C ASP A 217 -9.32 -6.13 9.48
N ASP A 218 -8.18 -6.41 8.83
CA ASP A 218 -7.05 -5.48 8.80
C ASP A 218 -7.00 -4.61 7.52
N SER A 219 -8.15 -4.32 6.90
CA SER A 219 -8.20 -3.42 5.73
C SER A 219 -7.62 -2.02 6.03
N SER A 220 -7.50 -1.63 7.30
CA SER A 220 -6.86 -0.36 7.72
C SER A 220 -5.34 -0.47 7.97
N GLY A 221 -4.77 -1.68 7.87
CA GLY A 221 -3.38 -2.00 8.17
C GLY A 221 -2.96 -1.74 9.61
N HIS A 222 -3.90 -1.65 10.54
CA HIS A 222 -3.61 -1.33 11.94
C HIS A 222 -2.87 -2.47 12.62
N TYR A 223 -3.39 -3.69 12.52
CA TYR A 223 -2.81 -4.87 13.16
C TYR A 223 -1.53 -5.32 12.45
N GLY A 224 -1.46 -5.16 11.13
CA GLY A 224 -0.21 -5.30 10.37
C GLY A 224 0.88 -4.39 10.91
N ARG A 225 0.61 -3.10 11.11
CA ARG A 225 1.60 -2.16 11.70
C ARG A 225 1.98 -2.51 13.14
N GLU A 226 1.04 -2.98 13.96
CA GLU A 226 1.36 -3.43 15.34
C GLU A 226 2.23 -4.69 15.33
N LEU A 227 1.98 -5.62 14.39
CA LEU A 227 2.82 -6.80 14.18
C LEU A 227 4.24 -6.40 13.76
N SER A 228 4.37 -5.53 12.74
CA SER A 228 5.68 -5.04 12.28
C SER A 228 6.44 -4.36 13.43
N ARG A 229 5.77 -3.51 14.22
CA ARG A 229 6.37 -2.83 15.39
C ARG A 229 6.84 -3.83 16.45
N ALA A 230 6.11 -4.90 16.69
CA ALA A 230 6.51 -5.94 17.64
C ALA A 230 7.72 -6.74 17.15
N ILE A 231 7.77 -7.08 15.85
CA ILE A 231 8.89 -7.79 15.22
C ILE A 231 10.17 -6.91 15.23
N GLU A 232 10.04 -5.63 14.86
CA GLU A 232 11.14 -4.65 14.92
C GLU A 232 11.66 -4.50 16.35
N GLY A 233 10.77 -4.27 17.31
CA GLY A 233 11.13 -4.15 18.73
C GLY A 233 11.82 -5.41 19.28
N TYR A 234 11.38 -6.60 18.85
CA TYR A 234 12.07 -7.85 19.17
C TYR A 234 13.52 -7.82 18.67
N ALA A 235 13.75 -7.52 17.39
CA ALA A 235 15.10 -7.47 16.81
C ALA A 235 15.99 -6.41 17.48
N GLU A 236 15.45 -5.22 17.77
CA GLU A 236 16.16 -4.17 18.50
C GLU A 236 16.66 -4.65 19.87
N THR A 237 15.78 -5.31 20.65
CA THR A 237 16.15 -5.77 21.98
C THR A 237 17.23 -6.86 21.95
N ILE A 238 17.32 -7.67 20.89
CA ILE A 238 18.43 -8.63 20.67
C ILE A 238 19.74 -7.88 20.43
N THR A 239 19.71 -6.84 19.58
CA THR A 239 20.88 -6.02 19.30
C THR A 239 21.37 -5.25 20.54
N GLU A 240 20.46 -4.72 21.35
CA GLU A 240 20.78 -4.04 22.61
C GLU A 240 21.51 -4.93 23.63
N GLN A 241 21.22 -6.22 23.64
CA GLN A 241 21.85 -7.19 24.55
C GLN A 241 23.31 -7.48 24.18
N GLY A 242 23.77 -7.07 22.99
CA GLY A 242 25.17 -7.23 22.58
C GLY A 242 25.60 -8.70 22.45
N TYR A 243 24.66 -9.57 22.07
CA TYR A 243 24.89 -11.01 21.93
C TYR A 243 25.97 -11.33 20.88
N GLY A 244 26.80 -12.33 21.19
CA GLY A 244 27.66 -12.97 20.22
C GLY A 244 26.86 -13.93 19.34
N HIS A 245 27.50 -14.45 18.28
CA HIS A 245 26.87 -15.39 17.36
C HIS A 245 26.19 -16.59 18.06
N PRO A 246 26.84 -17.32 19.00
CA PRO A 246 26.23 -18.48 19.65
C PRO A 246 24.93 -18.14 20.40
N GLU A 247 24.86 -16.96 21.01
CA GLU A 247 23.67 -16.48 21.71
C GLU A 247 22.57 -16.02 20.73
N LYS A 248 22.93 -15.50 19.55
CA LYS A 248 21.98 -15.09 18.50
C LYS A 248 21.33 -16.27 17.77
N ARG A 249 22.01 -17.40 17.62
CA ARG A 249 21.51 -18.59 16.89
C ARG A 249 20.04 -18.96 17.14
N PRO A 250 19.56 -19.14 18.38
CA PRO A 250 18.15 -19.47 18.62
C PRO A 250 17.18 -18.37 18.16
N HIS A 251 17.60 -17.10 18.16
CA HIS A 251 16.79 -15.98 17.67
C HIS A 251 16.77 -15.93 16.14
N ILE A 252 17.89 -16.24 15.49
CA ILE A 252 17.98 -16.41 14.02
C ILE A 252 17.08 -17.56 13.58
N GLU A 253 17.17 -18.72 14.23
CA GLU A 253 16.30 -19.88 13.94
C GLU A 253 14.81 -19.54 14.08
N TYR A 254 14.45 -18.81 15.14
CA TYR A 254 13.06 -18.38 15.36
C TYR A 254 12.57 -17.46 14.25
N LEU A 255 13.28 -16.36 13.97
CA LEU A 255 12.88 -15.41 12.93
C LEU A 255 12.89 -16.05 11.54
N PHE A 256 13.83 -16.95 11.28
CA PHE A 256 13.90 -17.68 10.03
C PHE A 256 12.72 -18.65 9.85
N GLY A 257 12.35 -19.39 10.90
CA GLY A 257 11.17 -20.25 10.85
C GLY A 257 9.91 -19.44 10.55
N GLU A 258 9.73 -18.31 11.23
CA GLU A 258 8.59 -17.41 11.01
C GLU A 258 8.63 -16.74 9.62
N PHE A 259 9.81 -16.42 9.10
CA PHE A 259 9.99 -15.92 7.73
C PHE A 259 9.50 -16.93 6.67
N ILE A 260 9.82 -18.21 6.85
CA ILE A 260 9.43 -19.30 5.94
C ILE A 260 7.95 -19.63 6.07
N ASP A 261 7.43 -19.72 7.29
CA ASP A 261 6.08 -20.18 7.61
C ASP A 261 5.03 -19.06 7.59
N ALA A 262 5.42 -17.80 7.36
CA ALA A 262 4.50 -16.67 7.37
C ALA A 262 3.38 -16.82 6.33
N ASP A 263 2.15 -16.98 6.84
CA ASP A 263 0.91 -17.03 6.06
C ASP A 263 0.65 -15.72 5.27
N TYR A 264 1.19 -14.60 5.76
CA TYR A 264 0.98 -13.27 5.20
C TYR A 264 2.26 -12.73 4.57
N GLY A 265 2.11 -12.20 3.34
CA GLY A 265 3.19 -11.59 2.55
C GLY A 265 4.05 -10.61 3.33
N PHE A 266 3.38 -9.60 3.91
CA PHE A 266 4.01 -8.51 4.66
C PHE A 266 4.75 -8.99 5.91
N ALA A 267 4.20 -9.97 6.64
CA ALA A 267 4.82 -10.48 7.86
C ALA A 267 6.16 -11.19 7.57
N SER A 268 6.24 -11.91 6.44
CA SER A 268 7.50 -12.51 5.98
C SER A 268 8.57 -11.43 5.72
N GLU A 269 8.21 -10.31 5.11
CA GLU A 269 9.13 -9.19 4.89
C GLU A 269 9.61 -8.58 6.21
N ASP A 270 8.71 -8.38 7.18
CA ASP A 270 9.07 -7.90 8.52
C ASP A 270 10.07 -8.82 9.23
N TYR A 271 9.87 -10.15 9.14
CA TYR A 271 10.81 -11.12 9.70
C TYR A 271 12.16 -11.14 8.97
N ALA A 272 12.18 -10.93 7.64
CA ALA A 272 13.41 -10.78 6.89
C ALA A 272 14.20 -9.54 7.32
N GLU A 273 13.54 -8.39 7.52
CA GLU A 273 14.19 -7.18 8.04
C GLU A 273 14.71 -7.37 9.47
N ALA A 274 13.97 -8.08 10.32
CA ALA A 274 14.43 -8.45 11.66
C ALA A 274 15.70 -9.33 11.61
N LEU A 275 15.76 -10.29 10.68
CA LEU A 275 16.96 -11.09 10.44
C LEU A 275 18.15 -10.20 10.02
N ARG A 276 17.95 -9.27 9.08
CA ARG A 276 18.99 -8.31 8.67
C ARG A 276 19.48 -7.46 9.84
N THR A 277 18.57 -7.06 10.73
CA THR A 277 18.88 -6.26 11.92
C THR A 277 19.78 -7.01 12.90
N ILE A 278 19.55 -8.31 13.11
CA ILE A 278 20.33 -9.10 14.07
C ILE A 278 21.58 -9.76 13.46
N CYS A 279 21.57 -10.07 12.16
CA CYS A 279 22.66 -10.76 11.46
C CYS A 279 23.70 -9.77 10.94
N THR A 280 24.51 -9.24 11.85
CA THR A 280 25.47 -8.16 11.54
C THR A 280 26.92 -8.63 11.42
N THR A 281 27.21 -9.89 11.76
CA THR A 281 28.57 -10.45 11.70
C THR A 281 28.66 -11.52 10.63
N ARG A 282 29.87 -11.77 10.11
CA ARG A 282 30.09 -12.83 9.11
C ARG A 282 29.58 -14.20 9.58
N ALA A 283 29.78 -14.55 10.86
CA ALA A 283 29.27 -15.81 11.41
C ALA A 283 27.73 -15.88 11.47
N ASP A 284 27.06 -14.75 11.72
CA ASP A 284 25.59 -14.69 11.70
C ASP A 284 25.06 -14.88 10.28
N LEU A 285 25.69 -14.22 9.30
CA LEU A 285 25.33 -14.31 7.89
C LEU A 285 25.61 -15.70 7.31
N GLU A 286 26.77 -16.30 7.59
CA GLU A 286 27.09 -17.69 7.20
C GLU A 286 26.05 -18.67 7.76
N TYR A 287 25.64 -18.52 9.01
CA TYR A 287 24.61 -19.38 9.59
C TYR A 287 23.21 -19.16 8.98
N TRP A 288 22.87 -17.91 8.67
CA TRP A 288 21.62 -17.61 7.97
C TRP A 288 21.63 -18.22 6.55
N LEU A 289 22.77 -18.20 5.86
CA LEU A 289 22.95 -18.84 4.57
C LEU A 289 22.74 -20.37 4.66
N GLU A 290 23.31 -21.03 5.67
CA GLU A 290 23.10 -22.47 5.92
C GLU A 290 21.61 -22.83 6.10
N LEU A 291 20.82 -21.94 6.73
CA LEU A 291 19.37 -22.14 6.89
C LEU A 291 18.61 -21.98 5.57
N LEU A 292 19.05 -21.03 4.73
CA LEU A 292 18.47 -20.78 3.41
C LEU A 292 18.79 -21.93 2.44
N ASP A 293 19.99 -22.50 2.46
CA ASP A 293 20.42 -23.62 1.62
C ASP A 293 19.44 -24.82 1.71
N ALA A 294 18.96 -25.12 2.91
CA ALA A 294 17.99 -26.20 3.12
C ALA A 294 16.67 -25.99 2.36
N HIS A 295 16.35 -24.74 1.99
CA HIS A 295 15.10 -24.34 1.34
C HIS A 295 15.25 -24.04 -0.15
N VAL A 296 16.49 -23.89 -0.65
CA VAL A 296 16.80 -23.76 -2.09
C VAL A 296 17.17 -25.14 -2.65
N SER A 297 16.28 -26.12 -2.50
CA SER A 297 16.50 -27.46 -3.06
C SER A 297 16.38 -27.43 -4.59
N GLY A 298 17.50 -27.48 -5.31
CA GLY A 298 17.56 -27.65 -6.79
C GLY A 298 18.52 -26.72 -7.53
N VAL A 299 19.14 -25.76 -6.84
CA VAL A 299 20.30 -25.00 -7.30
C VAL A 299 21.49 -25.76 -6.70
N ASP A 300 22.35 -26.38 -7.50
CA ASP A 300 23.54 -27.11 -7.02
C ASP A 300 24.58 -26.10 -6.51
N LEU A 301 24.24 -25.34 -5.47
CA LEU A 301 25.20 -24.58 -4.68
C LEU A 301 25.95 -25.61 -3.85
N GLU A 302 26.98 -26.22 -4.43
CA GLU A 302 27.75 -27.23 -3.72
C GLU A 302 28.21 -26.68 -2.36
N PRO A 303 27.83 -27.31 -1.23
CA PRO A 303 28.20 -26.86 0.12
C PRO A 303 29.71 -26.74 0.33
N GLY A 304 30.52 -27.33 -0.56
CA GLY A 304 31.98 -27.33 -0.51
C GLY A 304 32.65 -26.01 -0.88
N ALA A 305 31.97 -25.08 -1.58
CA ALA A 305 32.56 -23.79 -1.94
C ALA A 305 32.75 -22.86 -0.73
N LEU A 306 31.81 -22.90 0.22
CA LEU A 306 31.85 -22.13 1.47
C LEU A 306 32.90 -22.66 2.47
N GLU A 307 33.04 -23.98 2.60
CA GLU A 307 34.06 -24.57 3.48
C GLU A 307 35.51 -24.34 2.96
N ALA A 308 35.69 -24.24 1.64
CA ALA A 308 37.01 -24.03 1.04
C ALA A 308 37.48 -22.56 1.13
N SER A 309 36.56 -21.59 1.07
CA SER A 309 36.83 -20.15 1.18
C SER A 309 37.27 -19.74 2.58
N VAL A 310 36.62 -20.29 3.63
CA VAL A 310 36.88 -19.94 5.03
C VAL A 310 38.12 -20.65 5.62
N GLY A 311 38.61 -21.70 4.94
CA GLY A 311 39.69 -22.56 5.44
C GLY A 311 41.13 -22.20 5.04
N SER A 312 41.37 -21.27 4.11
CA SER A 312 42.72 -21.06 3.55
C SER A 312 43.27 -19.66 3.79
N SER A 313 43.65 -19.40 5.04
CA SER A 313 44.60 -18.34 5.40
C SER A 313 45.80 -18.93 6.14
N THR A 314 46.58 -19.78 5.46
CA THR A 314 47.97 -20.07 5.86
C THR A 314 48.87 -20.42 4.66
N GLU A 315 49.75 -19.46 4.35
CA GLU A 315 51.13 -19.59 3.82
C GLU A 315 51.43 -20.36 2.51
N THR A 316 51.71 -19.56 1.45
CA THR A 316 52.89 -19.56 0.57
C THR A 316 53.46 -20.89 0.00
N THR A 317 53.47 -21.06 -1.34
CA THR A 317 54.67 -20.97 -2.23
C THR A 317 54.42 -21.52 -3.67
N GLN A 318 54.93 -20.74 -4.64
CA GLN A 318 55.31 -21.00 -6.05
C GLN A 318 55.43 -22.46 -6.55
N ASP A 319 54.91 -22.79 -7.75
CA ASP A 319 55.71 -22.89 -9.01
C ASP A 319 54.90 -23.38 -10.24
N ASP A 320 55.45 -23.01 -11.40
CA ASP A 320 55.10 -23.11 -12.84
C ASP A 320 54.66 -24.45 -13.51
N VAL A 321 54.24 -24.29 -14.78
CA VAL A 321 54.35 -25.15 -16.01
C VAL A 321 53.04 -25.87 -16.43
N GLN A 322 52.31 -25.52 -17.51
CA GLN A 322 52.53 -25.50 -18.99
C GLN A 322 52.26 -26.84 -19.74
N GLU A 323 51.64 -26.73 -20.94
CA GLU A 323 51.54 -27.67 -22.08
C GLU A 323 50.50 -28.82 -22.00
N ASP A 324 49.86 -29.33 -23.07
CA ASP A 324 49.58 -28.92 -24.46
C ASP A 324 48.58 -29.96 -25.05
N ILE A 325 47.68 -29.51 -25.92
CA ILE A 325 47.26 -30.04 -27.23
C ILE A 325 47.31 -31.58 -27.50
N SER A 326 46.21 -32.19 -27.97
CA SER A 326 46.08 -32.64 -29.38
C SER A 326 44.86 -33.53 -29.72
N SER A 327 44.25 -33.13 -30.84
CA SER A 327 43.33 -33.74 -31.81
C SER A 327 43.46 -35.23 -32.17
N SER A 328 42.37 -35.81 -32.72
CA SER A 328 42.38 -36.54 -34.00
C SER A 328 40.98 -36.99 -34.49
N GLU A 329 40.62 -36.58 -35.71
CA GLU A 329 39.67 -37.30 -36.60
C GLU A 329 40.41 -38.46 -37.31
N PRO A 330 39.71 -39.42 -37.97
CA PRO A 330 39.51 -39.30 -39.43
C PRO A 330 38.26 -40.01 -40.07
N THR A 331 37.65 -39.33 -41.04
CA THR A 331 37.27 -39.68 -42.44
C THR A 331 36.59 -41.02 -42.88
N ASP A 332 35.46 -40.82 -43.61
CA ASP A 332 35.08 -41.29 -44.99
C ASP A 332 34.14 -42.50 -45.22
N GLY A 333 33.11 -42.29 -46.07
CA GLY A 333 32.72 -43.28 -47.11
C GLY A 333 31.26 -43.74 -47.34
N SER A 334 30.40 -42.86 -47.90
CA SER A 334 29.39 -43.13 -48.98
C SER A 334 27.97 -43.72 -48.75
N ASN A 335 26.98 -42.85 -49.02
CA ASN A 335 25.74 -42.93 -49.83
C ASN A 335 24.77 -44.14 -49.81
N ALA A 336 23.50 -43.88 -49.43
CA ALA A 336 22.31 -44.08 -50.26
C ALA A 336 21.08 -43.33 -49.69
N GLN A 337 20.30 -42.71 -50.57
CA GLN A 337 19.09 -41.91 -50.29
C GLN A 337 17.89 -42.76 -49.83
N SER A 338 17.14 -42.28 -48.84
CA SER A 338 15.68 -42.36 -48.78
C SER A 338 15.13 -41.39 -47.74
N GLU A 339 14.05 -40.72 -48.12
CA GLU A 339 13.26 -39.71 -47.41
C GLU A 339 12.60 -40.26 -46.14
N ASP A 340 12.83 -39.62 -44.98
CA ASP A 340 11.91 -39.36 -43.86
C ASP A 340 12.75 -38.85 -42.67
N GLU A 341 12.64 -37.57 -42.30
CA GLU A 341 13.08 -37.11 -40.98
C GLU A 341 12.02 -36.21 -40.35
N THR A 342 11.36 -36.81 -39.35
CA THR A 342 10.68 -36.15 -38.24
C THR A 342 11.72 -35.41 -37.40
N ASP A 343 11.59 -34.09 -37.35
CA ASP A 343 12.36 -33.23 -36.45
C ASP A 343 11.72 -33.26 -35.07
N THR A 344 12.43 -33.82 -34.09
CA THR A 344 12.14 -33.68 -32.66
C THR A 344 13.00 -32.55 -32.13
N THR A 345 12.46 -31.34 -32.17
CA THR A 345 12.87 -30.22 -31.32
C THR A 345 12.17 -30.37 -29.97
N VAL A 346 12.96 -30.30 -28.90
CA VAL A 346 12.46 -30.30 -27.52
C VAL A 346 11.91 -28.90 -27.25
N GLU A 347 10.60 -28.77 -27.38
CA GLU A 347 9.83 -27.59 -26.96
C GLU A 347 9.84 -27.47 -25.43
N ASN A 348 10.51 -26.45 -24.90
CA ASN A 348 10.12 -25.83 -23.64
C ASN A 348 9.30 -24.57 -23.97
N GLY A 349 8.15 -24.79 -24.62
CA GLY A 349 7.16 -23.76 -24.92
C GLY A 349 6.23 -23.58 -23.73
N ARG A 350 6.35 -22.46 -23.03
CA ARG A 350 5.31 -21.96 -22.13
C ARG A 350 4.10 -21.62 -23.00
N THR A 351 2.97 -22.27 -22.76
CA THR A 351 1.74 -22.05 -23.53
C THR A 351 1.07 -20.76 -23.05
N ASP A 352 0.47 -20.01 -23.99
CA ASP A 352 -0.16 -18.69 -23.79
C ASP A 352 -1.28 -18.62 -22.71
N ASN A 353 -1.58 -19.74 -22.05
CA ASN A 353 -2.75 -19.93 -21.17
C ASN A 353 -2.44 -19.86 -19.66
N VAL A 354 -1.24 -19.46 -19.22
CA VAL A 354 -0.89 -19.38 -17.79
C VAL A 354 -0.36 -18.00 -17.40
N LEU A 355 -1.09 -17.29 -16.53
CA LEU A 355 -0.75 -15.97 -15.98
C LEU A 355 0.04 -16.09 -14.68
N TYR A 356 1.04 -15.24 -14.49
CA TYR A 356 1.92 -15.20 -13.33
C TYR A 356 1.86 -13.82 -12.65
N THR A 357 2.12 -13.75 -11.35
CA THR A 357 2.04 -12.50 -10.56
C THR A 357 2.98 -11.40 -11.06
N SER A 358 4.09 -11.74 -11.73
CA SER A 358 4.99 -10.79 -12.37
C SER A 358 4.36 -10.02 -13.55
N ASP A 359 3.24 -10.52 -14.08
CA ASP A 359 2.51 -9.94 -15.22
C ASP A 359 1.70 -8.69 -14.82
N PHE A 360 1.52 -8.42 -13.52
CA PHE A 360 0.65 -7.34 -13.01
C PHE A 360 1.40 -6.12 -12.46
N ALA A 361 2.74 -6.09 -12.56
CA ALA A 361 3.55 -5.17 -11.75
C ALA A 361 4.06 -3.89 -12.45
N THR A 362 3.82 -3.66 -13.76
CA THR A 362 4.24 -2.39 -14.37
C THR A 362 3.55 -2.12 -15.72
N GLY A 363 2.92 -0.94 -15.84
CA GLY A 363 2.30 -0.41 -17.06
C GLY A 363 0.76 -0.39 -17.01
N PRO A 364 0.07 0.47 -17.80
CA PRO A 364 -1.39 0.39 -17.92
C PRO A 364 -1.77 -0.96 -18.55
N LEU A 365 -2.49 -1.78 -17.79
CA LEU A 365 -2.94 -3.10 -18.22
C LEU A 365 -3.93 -2.96 -19.39
N SER A 366 -3.67 -3.63 -20.51
CA SER A 366 -4.60 -3.68 -21.63
C SER A 366 -5.66 -4.77 -21.41
N THR A 367 -6.80 -4.65 -22.08
CA THR A 367 -7.83 -5.72 -22.11
C THR A 367 -7.30 -7.03 -22.69
N ASP A 368 -6.28 -6.96 -23.55
CA ASP A 368 -5.64 -8.12 -24.16
C ASP A 368 -4.77 -8.87 -23.14
N ASP A 369 -4.19 -8.18 -22.16
CA ASP A 369 -3.40 -8.78 -21.07
C ASP A 369 -4.27 -9.66 -20.14
N PHE A 370 -5.54 -9.29 -19.97
CA PHE A 370 -6.51 -10.06 -19.19
C PHE A 370 -7.15 -11.23 -19.96
N THR A 371 -7.24 -11.13 -21.28
CA THR A 371 -8.05 -12.05 -22.10
C THR A 371 -7.23 -12.90 -23.07
N GLY A 372 -5.92 -12.67 -23.17
CA GLY A 372 -5.07 -13.31 -24.17
C GLY A 372 -5.50 -13.03 -25.62
N GLY A 373 -6.18 -11.91 -25.85
CA GLY A 373 -6.74 -11.54 -27.16
C GLY A 373 -7.87 -12.46 -27.66
N THR A 374 -8.48 -13.29 -26.80
CA THR A 374 -9.54 -14.22 -27.22
C THR A 374 -10.96 -13.66 -27.14
N LEU A 375 -11.14 -12.52 -26.48
CA LEU A 375 -12.44 -11.85 -26.36
C LEU A 375 -12.46 -10.59 -27.24
N ASP A 376 -13.33 -10.59 -28.25
CA ASP A 376 -13.65 -9.40 -29.05
C ASP A 376 -14.57 -8.49 -28.21
N VAL A 377 -13.96 -7.51 -27.53
CA VAL A 377 -14.66 -6.66 -26.57
C VAL A 377 -15.23 -5.41 -27.24
N GLU A 378 -16.07 -5.57 -28.26
CA GLU A 378 -16.90 -4.44 -28.72
C GLU A 378 -18.07 -4.18 -27.75
N HIS A 379 -18.43 -5.12 -26.86
CA HIS A 379 -19.58 -4.98 -25.95
C HIS A 379 -19.31 -5.62 -24.58
N LEU A 380 -18.71 -4.86 -23.65
CA LEU A 380 -18.70 -5.16 -22.20
C LEU A 380 -20.11 -4.94 -21.62
N ALA A 381 -21.04 -5.81 -21.99
CA ALA A 381 -22.32 -5.95 -21.33
C ALA A 381 -22.52 -7.43 -21.00
N VAL A 382 -22.73 -7.70 -19.71
CA VAL A 382 -23.20 -8.95 -19.10
C VAL A 382 -22.12 -9.91 -18.56
N GLY A 383 -21.70 -9.66 -17.32
CA GLY A 383 -21.11 -10.66 -16.39
C GLY A 383 -20.33 -10.01 -15.25
N PRO A 384 -20.41 -10.46 -13.98
CA PRO A 384 -19.61 -9.90 -12.91
C PRO A 384 -18.16 -10.42 -13.01
N LEU A 385 -17.21 -9.51 -13.17
CA LEU A 385 -15.81 -9.75 -12.81
C LEU A 385 -15.73 -9.78 -11.28
N GLU A 386 -15.51 -10.94 -10.67
CA GLU A 386 -15.09 -11.05 -9.26
C GLU A 386 -13.56 -10.87 -9.21
N ILE A 387 -13.10 -9.70 -8.76
CA ILE A 387 -11.70 -9.48 -8.39
C ILE A 387 -11.57 -9.82 -6.91
N GLY A 388 -10.97 -10.98 -6.61
CA GLY A 388 -10.89 -11.53 -5.25
C GLY A 388 -9.79 -10.95 -4.37
N TYR A 389 -8.64 -10.55 -4.93
CA TYR A 389 -7.51 -10.00 -4.18
C TYR A 389 -6.63 -9.12 -5.08
N PHE A 390 -6.25 -7.95 -4.57
CA PHE A 390 -5.26 -7.04 -5.15
C PHE A 390 -4.26 -6.66 -4.07
N VAL A 391 -2.97 -6.89 -4.30
CA VAL A 391 -1.86 -6.41 -3.45
C VAL A 391 -0.87 -5.70 -4.36
N GLY A 392 -0.92 -4.37 -4.35
CA GLY A 392 -0.05 -3.47 -5.08
C GLY A 392 -0.22 -2.07 -4.51
N ASP A 393 0.83 -1.26 -4.56
CA ASP A 393 0.78 0.13 -4.12
C ASP A 393 -0.31 0.91 -4.88
N ALA A 394 -0.98 1.78 -4.13
CA ALA A 394 -2.24 2.45 -4.42
C ALA A 394 -2.49 2.86 -5.89
N PHE A 395 -3.67 2.52 -6.40
CA PHE A 395 -4.32 3.33 -7.45
C PHE A 395 -4.93 4.58 -6.80
N ASP A 396 -4.60 5.77 -7.31
CA ASP A 396 -5.20 7.03 -6.83
C ASP A 396 -6.64 7.26 -7.33
N GLU A 397 -7.12 6.56 -8.37
CA GLU A 397 -8.54 6.62 -8.77
C GLU A 397 -8.96 5.42 -9.63
N LEU A 398 -9.91 4.60 -9.14
CA LEU A 398 -10.67 3.63 -9.95
C LEU A 398 -12.06 4.22 -10.20
N ARG A 399 -12.38 4.54 -11.47
CA ARG A 399 -13.73 4.97 -11.88
C ARG A 399 -14.45 3.81 -12.54
N VAL A 400 -15.50 3.33 -11.87
CA VAL A 400 -16.50 2.44 -12.48
C VAL A 400 -17.73 3.28 -12.74
N ASP A 401 -17.99 3.59 -14.01
CA ASP A 401 -19.17 4.33 -14.42
C ASP A 401 -20.42 3.41 -14.44
N ALA A 402 -21.47 3.87 -13.75
CA ALA A 402 -22.86 3.40 -13.71
C ALA A 402 -23.22 2.13 -12.88
N PRO A 403 -24.38 2.16 -12.15
CA PRO A 403 -24.88 1.03 -11.37
C PRO A 403 -25.67 0.06 -12.24
N THR A 404 -25.22 -1.18 -12.39
CA THR A 404 -26.03 -2.24 -13.04
C THR A 404 -26.87 -2.99 -12.01
N THR A 405 -28.19 -2.84 -12.11
CA THR A 405 -29.17 -3.71 -11.43
C THR A 405 -29.18 -5.07 -12.10
N VAL A 406 -28.74 -6.13 -11.41
CA VAL A 406 -28.70 -7.50 -11.95
C VAL A 406 -29.81 -8.37 -11.33
N GLU A 407 -30.72 -8.87 -12.17
CA GLU A 407 -31.59 -10.00 -11.82
C GLU A 407 -30.78 -11.31 -11.88
N ARG A 408 -30.95 -12.18 -10.88
CA ARG A 408 -30.27 -13.48 -10.79
C ARG A 408 -30.78 -14.45 -11.86
N HIS A 409 -29.95 -14.73 -12.86
CA HIS A 409 -30.03 -15.97 -13.63
C HIS A 409 -28.82 -16.85 -13.28
N THR A 410 -29.07 -17.90 -12.51
CA THR A 410 -28.10 -18.98 -12.25
C THR A 410 -28.06 -19.91 -13.45
N VAL A 411 -27.00 -19.82 -14.24
CA VAL A 411 -26.59 -20.89 -15.16
C VAL A 411 -25.38 -21.55 -14.51
N GLU A 412 -25.49 -22.84 -14.21
CA GLU A 412 -24.33 -23.67 -13.86
C GLU A 412 -23.44 -23.77 -15.09
N ILE A 413 -22.32 -23.06 -15.06
CA ILE A 413 -21.23 -23.21 -16.02
C ILE A 413 -20.22 -24.13 -15.33
N GLU A 414 -20.01 -25.32 -15.88
CA GLU A 414 -18.85 -26.14 -15.53
C GLU A 414 -17.59 -25.39 -15.96
N SER A 415 -16.85 -24.89 -14.98
CA SER A 415 -15.57 -24.20 -15.18
C SER A 415 -14.58 -25.14 -15.89
N PRO A 416 -13.88 -24.70 -16.95
CA PRO A 416 -12.75 -25.44 -17.45
C PRO A 416 -11.65 -25.42 -16.39
N GLU A 417 -11.01 -26.57 -16.19
CA GLU A 417 -9.93 -26.78 -15.22
C GLU A 417 -8.75 -25.82 -15.49
N SER A 418 -8.74 -24.68 -14.79
CA SER A 418 -7.55 -23.87 -14.56
C SER A 418 -6.78 -24.51 -13.41
N SER A 419 -5.68 -25.18 -13.73
CA SER A 419 -4.92 -26.03 -12.82
C SER A 419 -3.72 -25.32 -12.18
N ALA A 420 -3.86 -24.05 -11.76
CA ALA A 420 -2.93 -23.46 -10.81
C ALA A 420 -3.70 -23.20 -9.52
N SER A 421 -3.58 -24.12 -8.56
CA SER A 421 -4.18 -23.95 -7.24
C SER A 421 -3.51 -22.80 -6.50
N GLU A 422 -4.22 -22.16 -5.55
CA GLU A 422 -3.66 -21.11 -4.67
C GLU A 422 -2.31 -21.52 -4.04
N SER A 423 -2.11 -22.82 -3.81
CA SER A 423 -0.86 -23.41 -3.34
C SER A 423 0.35 -23.15 -4.25
N ASP A 424 0.16 -23.16 -5.57
CA ASP A 424 1.25 -23.02 -6.55
C ASP A 424 1.73 -21.58 -6.62
N LEU A 425 0.82 -20.61 -6.42
CA LEU A 425 1.17 -19.20 -6.40
C LEU A 425 1.87 -18.81 -5.10
N ALA A 426 1.36 -19.29 -3.96
CA ALA A 426 2.01 -19.09 -2.65
C ALA A 426 3.44 -19.67 -2.65
N SER A 427 3.62 -20.86 -3.23
CA SER A 427 4.93 -21.51 -3.36
C SER A 427 5.92 -20.71 -4.21
N LYS A 428 5.45 -20.10 -5.32
CA LYS A 428 6.31 -19.23 -6.17
C LYS A 428 6.73 -17.95 -5.45
N LEU A 429 5.81 -17.30 -4.74
CA LEU A 429 6.11 -16.10 -3.95
C LEU A 429 7.09 -16.41 -2.82
N GLN A 430 6.90 -17.55 -2.15
CA GLN A 430 7.84 -18.03 -1.14
C GLN A 430 9.23 -18.29 -1.73
N LYS A 431 9.32 -19.01 -2.86
CA LYS A 431 10.60 -19.26 -3.57
C LYS A 431 11.31 -17.94 -3.89
N ARG A 432 10.60 -16.95 -4.44
CA ARG A 432 11.16 -15.64 -4.76
C ARG A 432 11.72 -14.92 -3.52
N ARG A 433 10.97 -14.89 -2.41
CA ARG A 433 11.42 -14.27 -1.15
C ARG A 433 12.69 -14.92 -0.61
N VAL A 434 12.75 -16.26 -0.65
CA VAL A 434 13.95 -17.01 -0.24
C VAL A 434 15.14 -16.65 -1.13
N LEU A 435 14.97 -16.66 -2.45
CA LEU A 435 16.05 -16.31 -3.40
C LEU A 435 16.53 -14.86 -3.23
N SER A 436 15.62 -13.90 -3.06
CA SER A 436 16.01 -12.50 -2.81
C SER A 436 16.78 -12.34 -1.50
N THR A 437 16.41 -13.11 -0.47
CA THR A 437 17.14 -13.12 0.81
C THR A 437 18.50 -13.78 0.67
N TYR A 438 18.59 -14.86 -0.11
CA TYR A 438 19.84 -15.55 -0.42
C TYR A 438 20.84 -14.62 -1.11
N VAL A 439 20.40 -13.91 -2.16
CA VAL A 439 21.18 -12.87 -2.85
C VAL A 439 21.71 -11.83 -1.87
N TYR A 440 20.83 -11.27 -1.03
CA TYR A 440 21.23 -10.28 -0.02
C TYR A 440 22.34 -10.80 0.90
N VAL A 441 22.22 -12.03 1.41
CA VAL A 441 23.21 -12.60 2.33
C VAL A 441 24.57 -12.79 1.63
N LEU A 442 24.57 -13.23 0.37
CA LEU A 442 25.81 -13.36 -0.41
C LEU A 442 26.48 -11.99 -0.67
N GLU A 443 25.68 -10.96 -0.99
CA GLU A 443 26.17 -9.59 -1.18
C GLU A 443 26.83 -9.06 0.10
N GLU A 444 26.19 -9.24 1.26
CA GLU A 444 26.75 -8.82 2.56
C GLU A 444 28.00 -9.63 2.96
N LEU A 445 28.12 -10.88 2.52
CA LEU A 445 29.31 -11.70 2.73
C LEU A 445 30.45 -11.36 1.76
N GLY A 446 30.16 -10.68 0.65
CA GLY A 446 31.11 -10.38 -0.43
C GLY A 446 31.52 -11.61 -1.23
N GLU A 447 30.67 -12.63 -1.33
CA GLU A 447 30.94 -13.88 -2.07
C GLU A 447 30.52 -13.73 -3.53
N GLU A 448 31.21 -12.82 -4.24
CA GLU A 448 30.88 -12.39 -5.61
C GLU A 448 30.79 -13.54 -6.64
N ASP A 449 31.73 -14.49 -6.59
CA ASP A 449 31.77 -15.63 -7.53
C ASP A 449 30.54 -16.57 -7.37
N VAL A 450 30.10 -16.75 -6.12
CA VAL A 450 28.93 -17.57 -5.79
C VAL A 450 27.66 -16.85 -6.21
N LEU A 451 27.62 -15.52 -6.04
CA LEU A 451 26.51 -14.68 -6.45
C LEU A 451 26.31 -14.69 -7.96
N ASP A 452 27.39 -14.60 -8.74
CA ASP A 452 27.33 -14.71 -10.21
C ASP A 452 26.79 -16.07 -10.66
N THR A 453 27.26 -17.15 -10.02
CA THR A 453 26.76 -18.51 -10.29
C THR A 453 25.27 -18.62 -9.97
N LEU A 454 24.84 -18.09 -8.82
CA LEU A 454 23.44 -18.09 -8.44
C LEU A 454 22.57 -17.32 -9.45
N TYR A 455 22.98 -16.10 -9.81
CA TYR A 455 22.23 -15.29 -10.77
C TYR A 455 22.10 -15.99 -12.12
N GLU A 456 23.16 -16.62 -12.62
CA GLU A 456 23.12 -17.40 -13.86
C GLU A 456 22.06 -18.51 -13.83
N GLU A 457 21.80 -19.11 -12.65
CA GLU A 457 20.75 -20.13 -12.48
C GLU A 457 19.35 -19.54 -12.31
N ILE A 458 19.20 -18.37 -11.67
CA ILE A 458 17.90 -17.85 -11.24
C ILE A 458 17.38 -16.64 -12.02
N TYR A 459 18.16 -16.04 -12.93
CA TYR A 459 17.78 -14.75 -13.54
C TYR A 459 16.43 -14.78 -14.30
N LEU A 460 16.00 -15.94 -14.78
CA LEU A 460 14.69 -16.12 -15.44
C LEU A 460 13.52 -16.42 -14.48
N GLU A 461 13.78 -16.57 -13.18
CA GLU A 461 12.72 -16.80 -12.18
C GLU A 461 11.92 -15.52 -11.91
N ASP A 462 12.56 -14.35 -11.99
CA ASP A 462 11.91 -13.05 -11.80
C ASP A 462 12.63 -11.93 -12.57
N LYS A 463 11.86 -10.99 -13.11
CA LYS A 463 12.41 -9.85 -13.86
C LYS A 463 13.38 -8.98 -13.06
N ARG A 464 13.24 -8.93 -11.73
CA ARG A 464 14.18 -8.21 -10.85
C ARG A 464 15.54 -8.89 -10.82
N PHE A 465 15.59 -10.22 -10.79
CA PHE A 465 16.86 -10.97 -10.85
C PHE A 465 17.53 -10.83 -12.22
N CYS A 466 16.75 -10.88 -13.31
CA CYS A 466 17.26 -10.59 -14.66
C CYS A 466 17.91 -9.22 -14.75
N LYS A 467 17.22 -8.18 -14.26
CA LYS A 467 17.75 -6.82 -14.25
C LYS A 467 19.02 -6.71 -13.41
N ALA A 468 18.98 -7.20 -12.17
CA ALA A 468 20.12 -7.14 -11.25
C ALA A 468 21.35 -7.87 -11.81
N TYR A 469 21.15 -9.05 -12.41
CA TYR A 469 22.25 -9.79 -13.03
C TYR A 469 22.83 -9.05 -14.25
N ALA A 470 21.98 -8.50 -15.11
CA ALA A 470 22.44 -7.73 -16.25
C ALA A 470 23.20 -6.46 -15.84
N GLU A 471 22.72 -5.71 -14.86
CA GLU A 471 23.42 -4.54 -14.30
C GLU A 471 24.78 -4.93 -13.74
N ARG A 472 24.86 -6.05 -13.03
CA ARG A 472 26.10 -6.59 -12.49
C ARG A 472 27.11 -6.99 -13.58
N LEU A 473 26.65 -7.65 -14.64
CA LEU A 473 27.50 -7.98 -15.80
C LEU A 473 28.03 -6.71 -16.50
N ILE A 474 27.23 -5.64 -16.55
CA ILE A 474 27.66 -4.33 -17.08
C ILE A 474 28.75 -3.73 -16.18
N GLU A 475 28.59 -3.78 -14.86
CA GLU A 475 29.63 -3.31 -13.92
C GLU A 475 30.94 -4.10 -14.05
N GLN A 476 30.86 -5.36 -14.46
CA GLN A 476 31.99 -6.24 -14.76
C GLN A 476 32.57 -6.07 -16.18
N ASP A 477 32.08 -5.13 -16.98
CA ASP A 477 32.46 -4.89 -18.40
C ASP A 477 32.13 -6.08 -19.34
N ASP A 478 31.24 -7.00 -18.92
CA ASP A 478 30.69 -8.09 -19.75
C ASP A 478 29.33 -7.70 -20.35
N GLU A 479 29.35 -6.62 -21.11
CA GLU A 479 28.17 -6.10 -21.78
C GLU A 479 27.63 -7.06 -22.87
N GLU A 480 28.41 -8.03 -23.37
CA GLU A 480 27.91 -9.05 -24.32
C GLU A 480 26.98 -10.03 -23.61
N ARG A 481 27.41 -10.58 -22.47
CA ARG A 481 26.57 -11.47 -21.67
C ARG A 481 25.37 -10.73 -21.09
N ALA A 482 25.55 -9.49 -20.63
CA ALA A 482 24.45 -8.66 -20.11
C ALA A 482 23.33 -8.51 -21.14
N LEU A 483 23.69 -8.33 -22.42
CA LEU A 483 22.73 -8.19 -23.49
C LEU A 483 21.93 -9.49 -23.72
N GLU A 484 22.60 -10.65 -23.72
CA GLU A 484 21.93 -11.95 -23.83
C GLU A 484 20.93 -12.17 -22.68
N VAL A 485 21.34 -11.86 -21.44
CA VAL A 485 20.49 -11.96 -20.25
C VAL A 485 19.25 -11.08 -20.39
N VAL A 486 19.42 -9.83 -20.81
CA VAL A 486 18.32 -8.89 -21.01
C VAL A 486 17.38 -9.34 -22.13
N GLU A 487 17.91 -9.83 -23.26
CA GLU A 487 17.08 -10.35 -24.36
C GLU A 487 16.27 -11.56 -23.93
N HIS A 488 16.90 -12.52 -23.24
CA HIS A 488 16.17 -13.64 -22.65
C HIS A 488 15.07 -13.17 -21.69
N GLY A 489 15.35 -12.16 -20.87
CA GLY A 489 14.36 -11.55 -19.99
C GLY A 489 13.19 -10.90 -20.75
N ILE A 490 13.48 -10.16 -21.82
CA ILE A 490 12.47 -9.52 -22.67
C ILE A 490 11.58 -10.56 -23.34
N ASP A 491 12.14 -11.67 -23.80
CA ASP A 491 11.40 -12.76 -24.44
C ASP A 491 10.63 -13.63 -23.43
N THR A 492 11.08 -13.67 -22.17
CA THR A 492 10.48 -14.49 -21.11
C THR A 492 9.35 -13.79 -20.37
N PHE A 493 9.49 -12.49 -20.08
CA PHE A 493 8.56 -11.75 -19.23
C PHE A 493 7.61 -10.87 -20.07
N ARG A 494 6.36 -10.72 -19.62
CA ARG A 494 5.38 -9.84 -20.31
C ARG A 494 5.67 -8.36 -20.09
N SER A 495 5.95 -7.96 -18.85
CA SER A 495 6.26 -6.57 -18.48
C SER A 495 7.77 -6.36 -18.38
N THR A 496 8.32 -5.67 -19.37
CA THR A 496 9.77 -5.63 -19.63
C THR A 496 10.32 -4.21 -19.82
N THR A 497 9.59 -3.17 -19.40
CA THR A 497 10.00 -1.75 -19.58
C THR A 497 11.43 -1.49 -19.10
N ASP A 498 11.75 -1.86 -17.86
CA ASP A 498 13.10 -1.69 -17.28
C ASP A 498 14.17 -2.45 -18.07
N LEU A 499 13.88 -3.70 -18.47
CA LEU A 499 14.80 -4.54 -19.23
C LEU A 499 15.02 -3.96 -20.63
N ARG A 500 13.97 -3.43 -21.26
CA ARG A 500 14.02 -2.76 -22.56
C ARG A 500 14.85 -1.48 -22.48
N TRP A 501 14.73 -0.71 -21.41
CA TRP A 501 15.59 0.46 -21.18
C TRP A 501 17.06 0.05 -21.00
N LEU A 502 17.34 -1.04 -20.27
CA LEU A 502 18.70 -1.57 -20.15
C LEU A 502 19.26 -2.03 -21.51
N ALA A 503 18.44 -2.69 -22.33
CA ALA A 503 18.79 -3.06 -23.70
C ALA A 503 19.05 -1.83 -24.59
N VAL A 504 18.26 -0.76 -24.44
CA VAL A 504 18.45 0.51 -25.16
C VAL A 504 19.84 1.07 -24.89
N ASP A 505 20.28 1.11 -23.63
CA ASP A 505 21.60 1.62 -23.28
C ASP A 505 22.74 0.74 -23.82
N LEU A 506 22.60 -0.58 -23.73
CA LEU A 506 23.55 -1.53 -24.31
C LEU A 506 23.65 -1.40 -25.84
N TYR A 507 22.52 -1.19 -26.53
CA TYR A 507 22.49 -1.07 -27.98
C TYR A 507 22.91 0.30 -28.52
N ARG A 508 22.86 1.36 -27.69
CA ARG A 508 23.09 2.77 -28.07
C ARG A 508 24.32 2.98 -28.94
N ASN A 509 25.44 2.30 -28.61
CA ASN A 509 26.71 2.43 -29.32
C ASN A 509 27.07 1.21 -30.21
N ARG A 510 26.23 0.18 -30.25
CA ARG A 510 26.52 -1.11 -30.91
C ARG A 510 25.71 -1.30 -32.18
N GLU A 511 24.38 -1.22 -32.07
CA GLU A 511 23.44 -1.51 -33.15
C GLU A 511 22.37 -0.41 -33.23
N PRO A 512 22.58 0.64 -34.05
CA PRO A 512 21.68 1.80 -34.09
C PRO A 512 20.26 1.45 -34.57
N ASP A 513 20.13 0.42 -35.40
CA ASP A 513 18.81 -0.03 -35.89
C ASP A 513 17.99 -0.70 -34.79
N LYS A 514 18.62 -1.56 -33.97
CA LYS A 514 17.97 -2.19 -32.81
C LYS A 514 17.66 -1.18 -31.71
N TYR A 515 18.59 -0.26 -31.42
CA TYR A 515 18.39 0.86 -30.50
C TYR A 515 17.11 1.65 -30.84
N LYS A 516 16.96 2.07 -32.11
CA LYS A 516 15.75 2.78 -32.56
C LYS A 516 14.49 1.92 -32.51
N ALA A 517 14.60 0.63 -32.84
CA ALA A 517 13.47 -0.29 -32.79
C ALA A 517 12.94 -0.48 -31.36
N LEU A 518 13.83 -0.60 -30.36
CA LEU A 518 13.46 -0.72 -28.96
C LEU A 518 12.80 0.55 -28.41
N LEU A 519 13.37 1.73 -28.70
CA LEU A 519 12.75 3.01 -28.31
C LEU A 519 11.34 3.16 -28.90
N LYS A 520 11.17 2.74 -30.15
CA LYS A 520 9.86 2.73 -30.81
C LYS A 520 8.87 1.80 -30.10
N GLN A 521 9.30 0.61 -29.70
CA GLN A 521 8.46 -0.33 -28.95
C GLN A 521 8.13 0.19 -27.55
N LEU A 522 9.09 0.74 -26.82
CA LEU A 522 8.88 1.39 -25.51
C LEU A 522 7.79 2.46 -25.58
N PHE A 523 7.84 3.33 -26.60
CA PHE A 523 6.77 4.30 -26.80
C PHE A 523 5.44 3.63 -27.13
N LEU A 524 5.38 2.72 -28.09
CA LEU A 524 4.12 2.11 -28.55
C LEU A 524 3.45 1.23 -27.49
N ASP A 525 4.21 0.41 -26.79
CA ASP A 525 3.69 -0.59 -25.86
C ASP A 525 3.49 -0.02 -24.45
N HIS A 526 4.32 0.94 -24.04
CA HIS A 526 4.34 1.42 -22.65
C HIS A 526 4.11 2.93 -22.49
N SER A 527 3.99 3.70 -23.58
CA SER A 527 3.80 5.17 -23.55
C SER A 527 4.97 5.93 -22.91
N GLU A 528 6.19 5.40 -23.06
CA GLU A 528 7.40 6.02 -22.54
C GLU A 528 7.78 7.26 -23.37
N TRP A 529 7.53 8.46 -22.83
CA TRP A 529 7.84 9.72 -23.52
C TRP A 529 9.34 9.98 -23.66
N ASP A 530 10.14 9.56 -22.69
CA ASP A 530 11.60 9.65 -22.79
C ASP A 530 12.12 8.83 -23.99
N ALA A 531 11.51 7.65 -24.24
CA ALA A 531 11.86 6.83 -25.39
C ALA A 531 11.47 7.49 -26.72
N TYR A 532 10.34 8.20 -26.73
CA TYR A 532 9.89 8.98 -27.88
C TYR A 532 10.86 10.13 -28.21
N ASP A 533 11.27 10.90 -27.20
CA ASP A 533 12.18 12.03 -27.37
C ASP A 533 13.58 11.57 -27.79
N GLU A 534 14.12 10.52 -27.15
CA GLU A 534 15.39 9.91 -27.58
C GLU A 534 15.33 9.38 -29.03
N LEU A 535 14.22 8.73 -29.42
CA LEU A 535 14.05 8.23 -30.79
C LEU A 535 14.04 9.36 -31.80
N LYS A 536 13.35 10.46 -31.48
CA LYS A 536 13.29 11.66 -32.32
C LYS A 536 14.68 12.27 -32.51
N GLU A 537 15.46 12.39 -31.44
CA GLU A 537 16.82 12.92 -31.49
C GLU A 537 17.78 12.01 -32.28
N ALA A 538 17.60 10.69 -32.18
CA ALA A 538 18.41 9.70 -32.88
C ALA A 538 18.11 9.57 -34.39
N CYS A 539 16.95 10.08 -34.85
CA CYS A 539 16.49 9.98 -36.22
C CYS A 539 16.84 11.20 -37.06
N THR A 540 17.08 10.99 -38.36
CA THR A 540 17.07 12.11 -39.31
C THR A 540 15.64 12.60 -39.53
N ASP A 541 15.45 13.87 -39.92
CA ASP A 541 14.12 14.45 -40.19
C ASP A 541 13.24 13.57 -41.10
N ARG A 542 13.87 12.92 -42.10
CA ARG A 542 13.18 12.04 -43.05
C ARG A 542 12.74 10.72 -42.41
N GLU A 543 13.59 10.13 -41.59
CA GLU A 543 13.27 8.89 -40.86
C GLU A 543 12.19 9.17 -39.82
N TRP A 544 12.35 10.24 -39.05
CA TRP A 544 11.39 10.67 -38.04
C TRP A 544 10.01 10.91 -38.66
N ALA A 545 9.91 11.62 -39.78
CA ALA A 545 8.64 11.83 -40.47
C ALA A 545 7.94 10.51 -40.86
N SER A 546 8.71 9.46 -41.17
CA SER A 546 8.16 8.13 -41.46
C SER A 546 7.65 7.43 -40.21
N ILE A 547 8.41 7.49 -39.11
CA ILE A 547 8.07 6.88 -37.82
C ILE A 547 6.88 7.60 -37.19
N TYR A 548 6.90 8.93 -37.16
CA TYR A 548 5.81 9.77 -36.66
C TYR A 548 4.49 9.48 -37.39
N GLY A 549 4.52 9.41 -38.73
CA GLY A 549 3.35 9.03 -39.53
C GLY A 549 2.90 7.58 -39.32
N GLU A 550 3.75 6.71 -38.75
CA GLU A 550 3.35 5.39 -38.27
C GLU A 550 2.68 5.45 -36.90
N PHE A 551 3.20 6.25 -35.97
CA PHE A 551 2.56 6.51 -34.69
C PHE A 551 1.15 7.09 -34.86
N GLU A 552 0.99 8.10 -35.73
CA GLU A 552 -0.34 8.65 -36.04
C GLU A 552 -1.32 7.56 -36.48
N ARG A 553 -0.93 6.72 -37.45
CA ARG A 553 -1.79 5.64 -37.97
C ARG A 553 -2.12 4.56 -36.94
N THR A 554 -1.15 4.19 -36.10
CA THR A 554 -1.33 3.13 -35.10
C THR A 554 -2.20 3.62 -33.95
N LEU A 555 -1.95 4.85 -33.45
CA LEU A 555 -2.69 5.42 -32.32
C LEU A 555 -4.10 5.87 -32.74
N ASP A 556 -4.30 6.40 -33.94
CA ASP A 556 -5.65 6.72 -34.46
C ASP A 556 -6.60 5.51 -34.42
N GLN A 557 -6.08 4.31 -34.67
CA GLN A 557 -6.88 3.08 -34.70
C GLN A 557 -7.04 2.42 -33.33
N ARG A 558 -6.05 2.56 -32.44
CA ARG A 558 -5.97 1.78 -31.18
C ARG A 558 -6.19 2.61 -29.92
N ASP A 559 -5.70 3.85 -29.91
CA ASP A 559 -5.70 4.70 -28.73
C ASP A 559 -5.68 6.19 -29.10
N ARG A 560 -6.89 6.74 -29.29
CA ARG A 560 -7.09 8.14 -29.65
C ARG A 560 -6.66 9.10 -28.55
N GLN A 561 -6.73 8.70 -27.28
CA GLN A 561 -6.28 9.53 -26.18
C GLN A 561 -4.76 9.73 -26.23
N ARG A 562 -4.00 8.66 -26.48
CA ARG A 562 -2.55 8.74 -26.67
C ARG A 562 -2.16 9.55 -27.90
N LEU A 563 -2.94 9.48 -28.97
CA LEU A 563 -2.75 10.35 -30.14
C LEU A 563 -2.84 11.84 -29.76
N ILE A 564 -3.85 12.23 -28.97
CA ILE A 564 -3.99 13.60 -28.45
C ILE A 564 -2.78 13.97 -27.59
N SER A 565 -2.37 13.10 -26.66
CA SER A 565 -1.17 13.33 -25.85
C SER A 565 0.08 13.57 -26.70
N MET A 566 0.24 12.83 -27.81
CA MET A 566 1.37 12.99 -28.73
C MET A 566 1.35 14.33 -29.44
N TYR A 567 0.18 14.78 -29.91
CA TYR A 567 0.04 16.11 -30.49
C TYR A 567 0.30 17.24 -29.50
N VAL A 568 -0.16 17.06 -28.25
CA VAL A 568 0.17 17.99 -27.17
C VAL A 568 1.67 18.00 -26.90
N HIS A 569 2.33 16.83 -26.82
CA HIS A 569 3.78 16.73 -26.61
C HIS A 569 4.59 17.41 -27.71
N GLU A 570 4.18 17.26 -28.97
CA GLU A 570 4.79 17.92 -30.14
C GLU A 570 4.42 19.40 -30.30
N MET A 571 3.55 19.95 -29.44
CA MET A 571 2.97 21.28 -29.58
C MET A 571 2.18 21.48 -30.90
N ASP A 572 1.71 20.40 -31.53
CA ASP A 572 0.78 20.42 -32.66
C ASP A 572 -0.67 20.57 -32.14
N LEU A 573 -0.91 21.71 -31.49
CA LEU A 573 -2.15 21.97 -30.76
C LEU A 573 -3.38 22.02 -31.68
N GLU A 574 -3.22 22.37 -32.95
CA GLU A 574 -4.30 22.36 -33.94
C GLU A 574 -4.85 20.95 -34.17
N LYS A 575 -3.96 19.96 -34.30
CA LYS A 575 -4.39 18.55 -34.40
C LYS A 575 -4.94 18.02 -33.09
N ALA A 576 -4.33 18.37 -31.95
CA ALA A 576 -4.86 17.99 -30.64
C ALA A 576 -6.29 18.51 -30.43
N PHE A 577 -6.54 19.75 -30.83
CA PHE A 577 -7.87 20.38 -30.79
C PHE A 577 -8.87 19.64 -31.68
N PHE A 578 -8.47 19.31 -32.92
CA PHE A 578 -9.31 18.56 -33.84
C PHE A 578 -9.68 17.18 -33.29
N GLU A 579 -8.72 16.41 -32.78
CA GLU A 579 -8.96 15.08 -32.22
C GLU A 579 -9.83 15.12 -30.96
N LEU A 580 -9.63 16.10 -30.08
CA LEU A 580 -10.48 16.30 -28.90
C LEU A 580 -11.93 16.60 -29.26
N LYS A 581 -12.13 17.36 -30.35
CA LYS A 581 -13.46 17.71 -30.85
C LYS A 581 -14.21 16.50 -31.36
N GLU A 582 -13.54 15.64 -32.11
CA GLU A 582 -14.13 14.41 -32.64
C GLU A 582 -14.29 13.32 -31.57
N ALA A 583 -13.56 13.39 -30.46
CA ALA A 583 -13.66 12.42 -29.36
C ALA A 583 -14.85 12.64 -28.43
N GLU A 584 -15.39 13.86 -28.36
CA GLU A 584 -16.60 14.18 -27.57
C GLU A 584 -16.54 13.76 -26.09
N ASN A 585 -15.34 13.75 -25.47
CA ASN A 585 -15.12 13.23 -24.11
C ASN A 585 -14.77 14.34 -23.10
N LEU A 586 -15.66 14.54 -22.11
CA LEU A 586 -15.51 15.58 -21.06
C LEU A 586 -14.26 15.43 -20.19
N SER A 587 -13.85 14.20 -19.90
CA SER A 587 -12.66 13.93 -19.08
C SER A 587 -11.39 14.31 -19.83
N TRP A 588 -11.33 14.05 -21.13
CA TRP A 588 -10.21 14.41 -21.98
C TRP A 588 -10.14 15.92 -22.20
N MET A 589 -11.30 16.57 -22.40
CA MET A 589 -11.36 18.04 -22.47
C MET A 589 -10.78 18.66 -21.18
N ARG A 590 -11.18 18.18 -20.01
CA ARG A 590 -10.58 18.66 -18.75
C ARG A 590 -9.05 18.45 -18.72
N ARG A 591 -8.60 17.24 -19.08
CA ARG A 591 -7.19 16.82 -18.99
C ARG A 591 -6.26 17.64 -19.87
N TYR A 592 -6.67 18.00 -21.09
CA TYR A 592 -5.83 18.67 -22.08
C TYR A 592 -6.16 20.16 -22.26
N GLN A 593 -6.98 20.73 -21.37
CA GLN A 593 -7.49 22.09 -21.49
C GLN A 593 -6.37 23.14 -21.61
N ASP A 594 -5.41 23.13 -20.69
CA ASP A 594 -4.39 24.19 -20.56
C ASP A 594 -3.61 24.46 -21.86
N PRO A 595 -2.99 23.45 -22.51
CA PRO A 595 -2.31 23.68 -23.77
C PRO A 595 -3.29 23.87 -24.93
N VAL A 596 -4.33 23.05 -25.05
CA VAL A 596 -5.13 22.97 -26.29
C VAL A 596 -6.14 24.10 -26.42
N ALA A 597 -6.69 24.61 -25.31
CA ALA A 597 -7.64 25.72 -25.35
C ALA A 597 -7.02 27.02 -25.90
N THR A 598 -5.69 27.15 -25.91
CA THR A 598 -4.99 28.33 -26.46
C THR A 598 -5.18 28.50 -27.97
N VAL A 599 -5.54 27.43 -28.69
CA VAL A 599 -5.78 27.45 -30.14
C VAL A 599 -7.00 28.30 -30.47
N ASP A 600 -8.13 27.97 -29.84
CA ASP A 600 -9.36 28.76 -29.90
C ASP A 600 -10.15 28.58 -28.58
N PRO A 601 -9.96 29.48 -27.59
CA PRO A 601 -10.62 29.35 -26.29
C PRO A 601 -12.14 29.41 -26.39
N ILE A 602 -12.67 30.12 -27.39
CA ILE A 602 -14.11 30.31 -27.56
C ILE A 602 -14.73 29.04 -28.15
N GLU A 603 -14.12 28.47 -29.19
CA GLU A 603 -14.59 27.22 -29.77
C GLU A 603 -14.40 26.04 -28.80
N TYR A 604 -13.30 26.03 -28.04
CA TYR A 604 -13.08 25.05 -26.96
C TYR A 604 -14.20 25.08 -25.93
N PHE A 605 -14.56 26.28 -25.46
CA PHE A 605 -15.66 26.47 -24.52
C PHE A 605 -16.99 25.98 -25.07
N GLU A 606 -17.32 26.27 -26.34
CA GLU A 606 -18.59 25.83 -26.93
C GLU A 606 -18.66 24.31 -27.08
N MET A 607 -17.58 23.67 -27.53
CA MET A 607 -17.50 22.21 -27.59
C MET A 607 -17.63 21.58 -26.19
N TYR A 608 -16.94 22.13 -25.18
CA TYR A 608 -17.02 21.64 -23.80
C TYR A 608 -18.44 21.81 -23.24
N ARG A 609 -19.05 22.97 -23.49
CA ARG A 609 -20.44 23.27 -23.16
C ARG A 609 -21.41 22.28 -23.82
N GLU A 610 -21.24 22.00 -25.11
CA GLU A 610 -22.11 21.08 -25.86
C GLU A 610 -22.10 19.67 -25.27
N GLN A 611 -20.96 19.21 -24.73
CA GLN A 611 -20.84 17.92 -24.06
C GLN A 611 -21.32 17.92 -22.60
N LEU A 612 -21.16 19.03 -21.89
CA LEU A 612 -21.57 19.11 -20.47
C LEU A 612 -23.09 19.14 -20.33
N ILE A 613 -23.82 19.70 -21.31
CA ILE A 613 -25.28 19.76 -21.32
C ILE A 613 -25.97 18.39 -21.26
N PRO A 614 -25.64 17.40 -22.11
CA PRO A 614 -26.21 16.06 -22.02
C PRO A 614 -25.72 15.31 -20.78
N PHE A 615 -24.46 15.47 -20.37
CA PHE A 615 -23.92 14.86 -19.15
C PHE A 615 -24.70 15.30 -17.90
N ALA A 616 -24.90 16.61 -17.71
CA ALA A 616 -25.68 17.16 -16.60
C ALA A 616 -27.15 16.72 -16.60
N ALA A 617 -27.71 16.41 -17.77
CA ALA A 617 -29.06 15.89 -17.90
C ALA A 617 -29.19 14.40 -17.55
N GLY A 618 -28.08 13.65 -17.60
CA GLY A 618 -28.00 12.21 -17.38
C GLY A 618 -28.28 11.80 -15.93
N GLU A 619 -27.22 11.45 -15.21
CA GLU A 619 -27.34 10.82 -13.89
C GLU A 619 -27.85 11.78 -12.80
N THR A 620 -28.18 11.20 -11.64
CA THR A 620 -28.63 11.96 -10.46
C THR A 620 -27.88 11.48 -9.23
N GLY A 621 -27.36 12.42 -8.43
CA GLY A 621 -26.67 12.11 -7.18
C GLY A 621 -25.64 13.18 -6.84
N ARG A 622 -25.37 13.40 -5.55
CA ARG A 622 -24.44 14.46 -5.09
C ARG A 622 -23.01 14.28 -5.61
N ARG A 623 -22.57 13.04 -5.90
CA ARG A 623 -21.26 12.78 -6.52
C ARG A 623 -21.21 13.32 -7.95
N HIS A 624 -22.19 12.94 -8.77
CA HIS A 624 -22.33 13.42 -10.15
C HIS A 624 -22.48 14.95 -10.23
N TYR A 625 -23.22 15.57 -9.30
CA TYR A 625 -23.38 17.02 -9.27
C TYR A 625 -22.08 17.76 -8.91
N ARG A 626 -21.25 17.19 -8.02
CA ARG A 626 -19.92 17.71 -7.74
C ARG A 626 -19.01 17.63 -8.96
N GLU A 627 -19.06 16.52 -9.70
CA GLU A 627 -18.29 16.38 -10.94
C GLU A 627 -18.69 17.42 -12.02
N ILE A 628 -19.97 17.77 -12.12
CA ILE A 628 -20.41 18.88 -12.99
C ILE A 628 -19.83 20.21 -12.52
N ALA A 629 -19.79 20.45 -11.20
CA ALA A 629 -19.18 21.66 -10.64
C ALA A 629 -17.68 21.73 -10.94
N ASP A 630 -16.95 20.61 -10.82
CA ASP A 630 -15.53 20.51 -11.17
C ASP A 630 -15.28 20.85 -12.66
N HIS A 631 -16.19 20.45 -13.55
CA HIS A 631 -16.13 20.82 -14.97
C HIS A 631 -16.37 22.32 -15.19
N LEU A 632 -17.35 22.92 -14.50
CA LEU A 632 -17.62 24.36 -14.58
C LEU A 632 -16.46 25.20 -14.03
N GLU A 633 -15.79 24.73 -12.98
CA GLU A 633 -14.58 25.34 -12.45
C GLU A 633 -13.44 25.27 -13.48
N SER A 634 -13.26 24.12 -14.13
CA SER A 634 -12.26 23.97 -15.20
C SER A 634 -12.54 24.93 -16.36
N MET A 635 -13.81 25.18 -16.70
CA MET A 635 -14.19 26.13 -17.76
C MET A 635 -13.94 27.61 -17.43
N GLN A 636 -13.57 27.95 -16.17
CA GLN A 636 -13.23 29.32 -15.80
C GLN A 636 -11.97 29.80 -16.56
N GLY A 637 -11.98 31.06 -16.99
CA GLY A 637 -10.86 31.66 -17.72
C GLY A 637 -10.80 31.36 -19.23
N LEU A 638 -11.59 30.39 -19.74
CA LEU A 638 -11.70 30.13 -21.19
C LEU A 638 -12.46 31.25 -21.91
N VAL A 639 -13.49 31.80 -21.26
CA VAL A 639 -14.33 32.90 -21.74
C VAL A 639 -14.52 33.94 -20.64
N SER A 640 -15.12 35.08 -20.97
CA SER A 640 -15.49 36.08 -19.97
C SER A 640 -16.46 35.51 -18.93
N ASP A 641 -16.29 35.90 -17.66
CA ASP A 641 -17.15 35.49 -16.54
C ASP A 641 -18.65 35.60 -16.88
N ALA A 642 -19.07 36.69 -17.53
CA ALA A 642 -20.47 36.89 -17.93
C ALA A 642 -21.03 35.79 -18.85
N ARG A 643 -20.20 35.19 -19.72
CA ARG A 643 -20.61 34.11 -20.63
C ARG A 643 -20.66 32.76 -19.92
N LEU A 644 -19.76 32.54 -18.95
CA LEU A 644 -19.81 31.37 -18.08
C LEU A 644 -21.04 31.44 -17.15
N GLU A 645 -21.30 32.59 -16.55
CA GLU A 645 -22.49 32.86 -15.73
C GLU A 645 -23.79 32.61 -16.51
N GLU A 646 -23.89 33.08 -17.76
CA GLU A 646 -25.05 32.80 -18.63
C GLU A 646 -25.25 31.29 -18.82
N PHE A 647 -24.18 30.54 -18.98
CA PHE A 647 -24.25 29.09 -19.12
C PHE A 647 -24.63 28.38 -17.81
N VAL A 648 -24.09 28.82 -16.67
CA VAL A 648 -24.46 28.33 -15.34
C VAL A 648 -25.93 28.60 -15.06
N GLU A 649 -26.43 29.81 -15.36
CA GLU A 649 -27.85 30.15 -15.23
C GLU A 649 -28.73 29.26 -16.11
N PHE A 650 -28.29 28.98 -17.34
CA PHE A 650 -28.98 28.04 -18.22
C PHE A 650 -29.07 26.62 -17.62
N LEU A 651 -27.99 26.10 -17.02
CA LEU A 651 -28.00 24.79 -16.35
C LEU A 651 -28.92 24.80 -15.11
N LYS A 652 -28.89 25.87 -14.31
CA LYS A 652 -29.75 26.05 -13.14
C LYS A 652 -31.24 26.10 -13.52
N ASP A 653 -31.60 26.82 -14.57
CA ASP A 653 -32.98 26.89 -15.07
C ASP A 653 -33.46 25.52 -15.58
N LYS A 654 -32.64 24.87 -16.43
CA LYS A 654 -32.92 23.57 -17.02
C LYS A 654 -33.08 22.46 -15.98
N HIS A 655 -32.36 22.55 -14.86
CA HIS A 655 -32.36 21.58 -13.75
C HIS A 655 -32.99 22.12 -12.46
N SER A 656 -33.85 23.13 -12.57
CA SER A 656 -34.55 23.78 -11.44
C SER A 656 -35.39 22.81 -10.58
N ASN A 657 -35.76 21.65 -11.14
CA ASN A 657 -36.45 20.57 -10.44
C ASN A 657 -35.53 19.66 -9.60
N ARG A 658 -34.22 19.91 -9.54
CA ARG A 658 -33.22 19.12 -8.79
C ARG A 658 -32.57 19.98 -7.67
N PRO A 659 -33.17 20.08 -6.46
CA PRO A 659 -32.65 20.94 -5.40
C PRO A 659 -31.23 20.60 -4.95
N ALA A 660 -30.88 19.30 -4.92
CA ALA A 660 -29.54 18.85 -4.56
C ALA A 660 -28.47 19.25 -5.61
N PHE A 661 -28.85 19.46 -6.87
CA PHE A 661 -27.93 19.97 -7.89
C PHE A 661 -27.63 21.45 -7.65
N LEU A 662 -28.65 22.25 -7.35
CA LEU A 662 -28.49 23.67 -7.02
C LEU A 662 -27.63 23.87 -5.77
N ASP A 663 -27.83 23.05 -4.74
CA ASP A 663 -27.04 23.06 -3.49
C ASP A 663 -25.55 22.76 -3.74
N GLU A 664 -25.21 21.78 -4.58
CA GLU A 664 -23.80 21.48 -4.90
C GLU A 664 -23.16 22.59 -5.76
N LEU A 665 -23.89 23.20 -6.70
CA LEU A 665 -23.38 24.35 -7.46
C LEU A 665 -23.15 25.58 -6.56
N GLU A 666 -24.07 25.88 -5.64
CA GLU A 666 -23.92 26.99 -4.68
C GLU A 666 -22.71 26.78 -3.76
N LYS A 667 -22.49 25.56 -3.28
CA LYS A 667 -21.29 25.21 -2.49
C LYS A 667 -19.99 25.39 -3.27
N ALA A 668 -20.01 25.11 -4.57
CA ALA A 668 -18.88 25.32 -5.47
C ALA A 668 -18.71 26.78 -5.91
N GLY A 669 -19.59 27.68 -5.45
CA GLY A 669 -19.49 29.12 -5.73
C GLY A 669 -20.14 29.58 -7.04
N PHE A 670 -21.02 28.77 -7.63
CA PHE A 670 -21.73 29.06 -8.88
C PHE A 670 -23.17 29.52 -8.70
#